data_AF-D3PXN9-F1
#
_entry.id   AF-D3PXN9-F1
#
_cell.length_a   1.000
_cell.length_b   1.000
_cell.length_c   1.000
_cell.angle_alpha   90.00
_cell.angle_beta   90.00
_cell.angle_gamma   90.00
#
_symmetry.space_group_name_H-M   'P 1'
#
loop_
_entity.id
_entity.type
_entity.pdbx_description
1 polymer ?
#
loop_
_entity_poly.entity_id
_entity_poly.type
_entity_poly.pdbx_seq_one_letter_code
_entity_poly.pdbx_strand_id
1 'polypeptide(L)'
;MRLRKTGIIAVVTCLPLVFSGPAVAEPADSPTMDDVPAAESGGTIPLITGDRVVMRPDGLFQVEPGPGREDIGFVSPSAPDGSGDLMIVPSDAATPLANGVLDDRLFNVSALARQGYLGADAVPLLVQDADGAEAREVSDADTAEFWDDLSEDGLSTASVTGPSARKLWLDDATDRDAALPDPGDAITAEEPPADAQQVTVHFTAPGGGAPDQAQVNLQNLATGKVYYLRLVKGDTAATGTVPPGEYTGLAHQRVEPADGKAGRVALTFHELTVADRAVEKSVGSELEPITFDVERDDARMHSIEMKMQANLPGVDYGMSFTSIQTGQWDFYSAPTGDARVLFSVRPTLTGPADGNGDTDYSYHLVFHNDNGVPDDLSFAVDDGDLARRTSKYHSRGQELSMLRNSYGKVSSGHDSGFVIPRQHVSAPSTRDEYYTADPAVEWFQIAEFGDATAPDTLVRYGGFYKPGKRTVVWGGAPVGPGLIPSRFAYSMSRVGDRIVGITPLFSGPDASEATWSRTGVTGSATLSRDGVVVGSHTARPESQNFSLPANDAGDYTLAVEGTRSVPWSDLGSSASAEWRFHSEPSASRTPLDLQVVGMSASGVKNGYASARMPQVVTVDVHRQGAETATRKLSLKVSYDDGETWVKVPLLRDGDRAVTVLTHPRDAEFVSVRLSAADDAGNAVTQTTIRSYGLR
;
A
#
# COMPACT_ATOMS: atom_id res chain seq x y z
N MET A 1 35.87 -29.06 30.87
CA MET A 1 36.53 -30.31 30.39
C MET A 1 37.06 -30.06 28.97
N ARG A 2 38.13 -30.72 28.52
CA ARG A 2 38.68 -30.60 27.14
C ARG A 2 38.36 -31.86 26.31
N LEU A 3 38.76 -31.84 25.03
CA LEU A 3 38.69 -32.88 23.97
C LEU A 3 37.37 -32.92 23.18
N ARG A 4 37.39 -33.13 21.85
CA ARG A 4 38.47 -32.94 20.83
C ARG A 4 37.82 -32.86 19.43
N LYS A 5 38.36 -32.04 18.52
CA LYS A 5 38.10 -32.20 17.07
C LYS A 5 38.97 -33.34 16.53
N THR A 6 38.40 -34.19 15.67
CA THR A 6 39.15 -35.10 14.79
C THR A 6 38.42 -35.15 13.45
N GLY A 7 39.07 -34.79 12.36
CA GLY A 7 38.57 -35.01 11.00
C GLY A 7 39.24 -36.23 10.38
N ILE A 8 38.54 -36.91 9.46
CA ILE A 8 39.12 -37.96 8.62
C ILE A 8 38.78 -37.63 7.18
N ILE A 9 39.80 -37.60 6.32
CA ILE A 9 39.65 -37.51 4.88
C ILE A 9 39.64 -38.93 4.33
N ALA A 10 38.65 -39.26 3.52
CA ALA A 10 38.61 -40.51 2.75
C ALA A 10 38.31 -40.17 1.28
N VAL A 11 39.31 -40.32 0.42
CA VAL A 11 39.15 -40.23 -1.04
C VAL A 11 38.87 -41.63 -1.56
N VAL A 12 37.73 -41.82 -2.21
CA VAL A 12 37.38 -43.04 -2.95
C VAL A 12 36.99 -42.64 -4.36
N THR A 13 37.88 -42.89 -5.32
CA THR A 13 37.58 -42.80 -6.75
C THR A 13 36.87 -44.07 -7.22
N CYS A 14 35.74 -43.91 -7.91
CA CYS A 14 35.06 -45.01 -8.60
C CYS A 14 34.56 -44.52 -9.97
N LEU A 15 34.63 -45.39 -10.98
CA LEU A 15 34.21 -45.06 -12.35
C LEU A 15 32.68 -44.97 -12.46
N PRO A 16 32.15 -44.16 -13.40
CA PRO A 16 30.72 -44.13 -13.68
C PRO A 16 30.26 -45.42 -14.38
N LEU A 17 29.30 -46.11 -13.78
CA LEU A 17 28.50 -47.15 -14.44
C LEU A 17 27.30 -46.48 -15.11
N VAL A 18 27.22 -46.54 -16.44
CA VAL A 18 26.09 -46.00 -17.19
C VAL A 18 24.89 -46.93 -17.04
N PHE A 19 23.88 -46.50 -16.28
CA PHE A 19 22.54 -47.07 -16.28
C PHE A 19 21.58 -46.14 -17.00
N SER A 20 21.04 -46.58 -18.13
CA SER A 20 19.97 -45.88 -18.84
C SER A 20 18.64 -46.12 -18.13
N GLY A 21 18.31 -45.27 -17.15
CA GLY A 21 16.95 -45.17 -16.62
C GLY A 21 16.00 -44.49 -17.61
N PRO A 22 14.67 -44.61 -17.43
CA PRO A 22 13.73 -43.72 -18.11
C PRO A 22 14.00 -42.27 -17.69
N ALA A 23 13.74 -41.32 -18.58
CA ALA A 23 13.91 -39.90 -18.27
C ALA A 23 12.95 -39.50 -17.15
N VAL A 24 13.51 -39.04 -16.03
CA VAL A 24 12.77 -38.21 -15.06
C VAL A 24 12.67 -36.83 -15.70
N ALA A 25 11.45 -36.34 -15.91
CA ALA A 25 11.25 -34.96 -16.33
C ALA A 25 11.76 -34.02 -15.22
N GLU A 26 12.42 -32.93 -15.61
CA GLU A 26 12.71 -31.85 -14.68
C GLU A 26 11.40 -31.29 -14.10
N PRO A 27 11.41 -30.76 -12.86
CA PRO A 27 10.26 -30.02 -12.36
C PRO A 27 9.99 -28.86 -13.33
N ALA A 28 8.76 -28.74 -13.81
CA ALA A 28 8.40 -27.66 -14.72
C ALA A 28 8.65 -26.31 -14.04
N ASP A 29 9.33 -25.41 -14.74
CA ASP A 29 9.50 -24.03 -14.29
C ASP A 29 8.14 -23.36 -14.09
N SER A 30 8.08 -22.42 -13.16
CA SER A 30 6.98 -21.45 -13.13
C SER A 30 7.03 -20.62 -14.41
N PRO A 31 5.89 -20.38 -15.10
CA PRO A 31 5.91 -19.74 -16.41
C PRO A 31 6.59 -18.37 -16.35
N THR A 32 7.64 -18.21 -17.15
CA THR A 32 8.22 -16.88 -17.41
C THR A 32 7.33 -16.11 -18.37
N MET A 33 7.63 -14.83 -18.58
CA MET A 33 6.85 -13.95 -19.46
C MET A 33 7.00 -14.29 -20.96
N ASP A 34 7.74 -15.36 -21.29
CA ASP A 34 8.02 -15.83 -22.65
C ASP A 34 6.91 -16.74 -23.24
N ASP A 35 6.06 -17.34 -22.39
CA ASP A 35 4.94 -18.21 -22.83
C ASP A 35 3.67 -17.43 -23.22
N VAL A 36 3.71 -16.09 -23.22
CA VAL A 36 2.64 -15.25 -23.78
C VAL A 36 2.76 -15.23 -25.31
N PRO A 37 1.71 -15.57 -26.08
CA PRO A 37 1.75 -15.46 -27.54
C PRO A 37 1.84 -14.00 -28.01
N ALA A 38 3.08 -13.53 -28.21
CA ALA A 38 3.49 -12.32 -28.93
C ALA A 38 2.43 -11.21 -29.04
N ALA A 39 2.29 -10.40 -27.98
CA ALA A 39 1.68 -9.07 -28.07
C ALA A 39 2.62 -8.11 -28.82
N GLU A 40 2.82 -8.35 -30.12
CA GLU A 40 3.86 -7.73 -30.96
C GLU A 40 3.61 -6.24 -31.31
N SER A 41 2.57 -5.65 -30.71
CA SER A 41 2.25 -4.22 -30.80
C SER A 41 1.81 -3.67 -29.45
N GLY A 42 2.57 -2.73 -28.90
CA GLY A 42 2.03 -1.79 -27.91
C GLY A 42 0.94 -0.92 -28.56
N GLY A 43 -0.04 -0.47 -27.76
CA GLY A 43 -1.22 0.21 -28.27
C GLY A 43 -1.80 1.20 -27.26
N THR A 44 -2.66 2.09 -27.76
CA THR A 44 -3.21 3.22 -26.99
C THR A 44 -4.67 2.95 -26.65
N ILE A 45 -5.07 3.20 -25.40
CA ILE A 45 -6.45 3.08 -24.93
C ILE A 45 -6.95 4.48 -24.54
N PRO A 46 -8.02 5.01 -25.18
CA PRO A 46 -8.64 6.25 -24.75
C PRO A 46 -9.39 6.07 -23.43
N LEU A 47 -9.31 7.06 -22.54
CA LEU A 47 -10.15 7.21 -21.36
C LEU A 47 -11.27 8.20 -21.63
N ILE A 48 -12.35 8.14 -20.85
CA ILE A 48 -13.52 9.02 -21.02
C ILE A 48 -13.27 10.50 -20.66
N THR A 49 -12.08 10.82 -20.17
CA THR A 49 -11.59 12.19 -19.96
C THR A 49 -10.89 12.77 -21.19
N GLY A 50 -10.77 12.02 -22.29
CA GLY A 50 -9.95 12.39 -23.46
C GLY A 50 -8.45 12.13 -23.29
N ASP A 51 -8.02 11.68 -22.11
CA ASP A 51 -6.66 11.20 -21.86
C ASP A 51 -6.43 9.85 -22.55
N ARG A 52 -5.19 9.55 -22.96
CA ARG A 52 -4.82 8.33 -23.71
C ARG A 52 -3.71 7.55 -23.02
N VAL A 53 -3.96 6.27 -22.70
CA VAL A 53 -3.01 5.38 -22.04
C VAL A 53 -2.28 4.53 -23.07
N VAL A 54 -1.00 4.82 -23.28
CA VAL A 54 -0.10 4.08 -24.18
C VAL A 54 0.51 2.90 -23.43
N MET A 55 0.06 1.69 -23.75
CA MET A 55 0.57 0.43 -23.20
C MET A 55 1.81 -0.03 -23.95
N ARG A 56 2.90 -0.31 -23.22
CA ARG A 56 4.19 -0.70 -23.80
C ARG A 56 4.41 -2.22 -23.67
N PRO A 57 5.17 -2.86 -24.60
CA PRO A 57 5.46 -4.30 -24.53
C PRO A 57 6.28 -4.74 -23.29
N ASP A 58 6.87 -3.80 -22.55
CA ASP A 58 7.63 -4.03 -21.31
C ASP A 58 6.73 -4.05 -20.05
N GLY A 59 5.40 -3.99 -20.21
CA GLY A 59 4.44 -3.96 -19.11
C GLY A 59 4.30 -2.60 -18.42
N LEU A 60 5.03 -1.59 -18.88
CA LEU A 60 4.86 -0.21 -18.43
C LEU A 60 3.76 0.49 -19.25
N PHE A 61 3.19 1.54 -18.69
CA PHE A 61 2.28 2.44 -19.40
C PHE A 61 2.80 3.87 -19.35
N GLN A 62 2.38 4.69 -20.30
CA GLN A 62 2.53 6.14 -20.29
C GLN A 62 1.15 6.75 -20.54
N VAL A 63 0.80 7.82 -19.83
CA VAL A 63 -0.42 8.58 -20.13
C VAL A 63 -0.07 9.82 -20.92
N GLU A 64 -0.79 10.03 -22.02
CA GLU A 64 -0.79 11.23 -22.85
C GLU A 64 -2.07 12.00 -22.49
N PRO A 65 -1.99 13.16 -21.80
CA PRO A 65 -3.18 13.91 -21.41
C PRO A 65 -4.01 14.38 -22.62
N GLY A 66 -5.31 14.52 -22.42
CA GLY A 66 -6.20 15.16 -23.39
C GLY A 66 -5.86 16.64 -23.59
N PRO A 67 -6.25 17.26 -24.72
CA PRO A 67 -5.97 18.68 -24.98
C PRO A 67 -6.54 19.58 -23.87
N GLY A 68 -5.68 20.40 -23.25
CA GLY A 68 -6.08 21.26 -22.11
C GLY A 68 -6.05 20.57 -20.73
N ARG A 69 -5.63 19.30 -20.65
CA ARG A 69 -5.51 18.51 -19.41
C ARG A 69 -4.04 18.29 -19.00
N GLU A 70 -3.10 19.05 -19.54
CA GLU A 70 -1.65 18.79 -19.42
C GLU A 70 -1.11 18.89 -17.97
N ASP A 71 -1.82 19.60 -17.08
CA ASP A 71 -1.51 19.72 -15.65
C ASP A 71 -2.22 18.68 -14.75
N ILE A 72 -3.06 17.79 -15.31
CA ILE A 72 -3.84 16.80 -14.54
C ILE A 72 -2.97 15.61 -14.09
N GLY A 73 -3.11 15.23 -12.83
CA GLY A 73 -2.45 14.06 -12.25
C GLY A 73 -3.24 12.76 -12.47
N PHE A 74 -2.56 11.63 -12.42
CA PHE A 74 -3.19 10.30 -12.54
C PHE A 74 -2.81 9.42 -11.34
N VAL A 75 -3.78 8.66 -10.84
CA VAL A 75 -3.59 7.62 -9.82
C VAL A 75 -3.94 6.25 -10.39
N SER A 76 -3.23 5.21 -9.93
CA SER A 76 -3.48 3.83 -10.31
C SER A 76 -3.86 3.02 -9.07
N PRO A 77 -5.16 3.01 -8.69
CA PRO A 77 -5.66 2.14 -7.64
C PRO A 77 -5.73 0.69 -8.13
N SER A 78 -5.87 -0.26 -7.21
CA SER A 78 -6.31 -1.62 -7.56
C SER A 78 -7.80 -1.60 -7.93
N ALA A 79 -8.20 -2.41 -8.91
CA ALA A 79 -9.61 -2.53 -9.30
C ALA A 79 -10.51 -2.97 -8.11
N PRO A 80 -11.67 -2.32 -7.87
CA PRO A 80 -12.52 -2.62 -6.70
C PRO A 80 -13.13 -4.02 -6.66
N ASP A 81 -13.15 -4.73 -7.78
CA ASP A 81 -13.62 -6.12 -7.91
C ASP A 81 -12.59 -7.17 -7.45
N GLY A 82 -11.37 -6.75 -7.13
CA GLY A 82 -10.27 -7.63 -6.72
C GLY A 82 -9.61 -8.41 -7.86
N SER A 83 -9.91 -8.09 -9.12
CA SER A 83 -9.35 -8.74 -10.32
C SER A 83 -7.82 -8.63 -10.44
N GLY A 84 -7.22 -7.59 -9.82
CA GLY A 84 -5.83 -7.21 -10.04
C GLY A 84 -5.60 -6.34 -11.28
N ASP A 85 -6.67 -5.89 -11.93
CA ASP A 85 -6.62 -5.05 -13.13
C ASP A 85 -5.94 -3.69 -12.92
N LEU A 86 -5.33 -3.18 -14.00
CA LEU A 86 -4.73 -1.86 -14.06
C LEU A 86 -5.81 -0.78 -14.23
N MET A 87 -6.15 -0.11 -13.13
CA MET A 87 -6.92 1.14 -13.18
C MET A 87 -6.00 2.32 -13.49
N ILE A 88 -6.44 3.28 -14.31
CA ILE A 88 -5.82 4.59 -14.46
C ILE A 88 -6.91 5.65 -14.31
N VAL A 89 -6.95 6.28 -13.13
CA VAL A 89 -7.97 7.26 -12.75
C VAL A 89 -7.34 8.66 -12.74
N PRO A 90 -7.81 9.59 -13.58
CA PRO A 90 -7.44 11.01 -13.50
C PRO A 90 -7.84 11.64 -12.16
N SER A 91 -7.05 12.60 -11.65
CA SER A 91 -7.24 13.15 -10.29
C SER A 91 -8.54 13.94 -10.11
N ASP A 92 -9.06 14.51 -11.19
CA ASP A 92 -10.37 15.15 -11.28
C ASP A 92 -11.52 14.13 -11.29
N ALA A 93 -11.38 13.02 -12.02
CA ALA A 93 -12.35 11.93 -12.04
C ALA A 93 -12.41 11.15 -10.71
N ALA A 94 -11.34 11.14 -9.90
CA ALA A 94 -11.23 10.33 -8.68
C ALA A 94 -12.30 10.63 -7.62
N THR A 95 -12.76 11.89 -7.49
CA THR A 95 -13.80 12.25 -6.50
C THR A 95 -15.22 11.87 -6.96
N PRO A 96 -15.66 12.17 -8.19
CA PRO A 96 -16.90 11.61 -8.75
C PRO A 96 -16.94 10.08 -8.73
N LEU A 97 -15.79 9.42 -8.96
CA LEU A 97 -15.67 7.96 -8.91
C LEU A 97 -15.89 7.40 -7.49
N ALA A 98 -15.18 7.94 -6.50
CA ALA A 98 -15.34 7.54 -5.09
C ALA A 98 -16.76 7.78 -4.54
N ASN A 99 -17.52 8.70 -5.13
CA ASN A 99 -18.92 8.99 -4.80
C ASN A 99 -19.94 8.19 -5.66
N GLY A 100 -19.50 7.30 -6.55
CA GLY A 100 -20.38 6.46 -7.38
C GLY A 100 -21.15 7.18 -8.49
N VAL A 101 -20.72 8.40 -8.85
CA VAL A 101 -21.26 9.23 -9.95
C VAL A 101 -20.73 8.74 -11.30
N LEU A 102 -19.50 8.23 -11.33
CA LEU A 102 -18.89 7.53 -12.45
C LEU A 102 -18.82 6.02 -12.15
N ASP A 103 -18.62 5.21 -13.20
CA ASP A 103 -18.42 3.75 -13.13
C ASP A 103 -16.92 3.42 -13.23
N ASP A 104 -16.41 2.59 -12.31
CA ASP A 104 -15.02 2.10 -12.30
C ASP A 104 -14.60 1.46 -13.62
N ARG A 105 -15.53 0.82 -14.34
CA ARG A 105 -15.26 0.22 -15.67
C ARG A 105 -14.75 1.23 -16.70
N LEU A 106 -15.07 2.52 -16.54
CA LEU A 106 -14.60 3.61 -17.44
C LEU A 106 -13.10 3.93 -17.27
N PHE A 107 -12.47 3.47 -16.20
CA PHE A 107 -11.06 3.73 -15.86
C PHE A 107 -10.23 2.44 -15.68
N ASN A 108 -10.85 1.27 -15.87
CA ASN A 108 -10.17 -0.02 -15.89
C ASN A 108 -9.54 -0.27 -17.27
N VAL A 109 -8.28 0.11 -17.42
CA VAL A 109 -7.51 -0.01 -18.68
C VAL A 109 -7.34 -1.47 -19.08
N SER A 110 -7.19 -2.38 -18.13
CA SER A 110 -7.12 -3.83 -18.40
C SER A 110 -8.44 -4.39 -18.94
N ALA A 111 -9.59 -3.97 -18.42
CA ALA A 111 -10.89 -4.37 -18.95
C ALA A 111 -11.16 -3.75 -20.33
N LEU A 112 -10.89 -2.45 -20.51
CA LEU A 112 -11.03 -1.76 -21.81
C LEU A 112 -10.14 -2.41 -22.90
N ALA A 113 -8.92 -2.82 -22.56
CA ALA A 113 -8.05 -3.57 -23.46
C ALA A 113 -8.68 -4.90 -23.92
N ARG A 114 -9.26 -5.68 -22.98
CA ARG A 114 -9.88 -6.98 -23.26
C ARG A 114 -11.22 -6.85 -24.00
N GLN A 115 -11.94 -5.75 -23.80
CA GLN A 115 -13.14 -5.39 -24.56
C GLN A 115 -12.83 -4.91 -26.00
N GLY A 116 -11.54 -4.78 -26.36
CA GLY A 116 -11.11 -4.46 -27.72
C GLY A 116 -10.82 -2.98 -28.00
N TYR A 117 -10.85 -2.11 -26.98
CA TYR A 117 -10.56 -0.68 -27.14
C TYR A 117 -9.06 -0.34 -27.29
N LEU A 118 -8.18 -1.36 -27.35
CA LEU A 118 -6.75 -1.20 -27.61
C LEU A 118 -6.52 -0.76 -29.07
N GLY A 119 -6.28 0.54 -29.28
CA GLY A 119 -6.18 1.18 -30.59
C GLY A 119 -7.49 1.79 -31.10
N ALA A 120 -8.52 1.90 -30.26
CA ALA A 120 -9.74 2.65 -30.59
C ALA A 120 -9.51 4.17 -30.54
N ASP A 121 -10.25 4.94 -31.33
CA ASP A 121 -10.16 6.40 -31.32
C ASP A 121 -10.87 7.03 -30.11
N ALA A 122 -12.03 6.49 -29.71
CA ALA A 122 -12.86 6.94 -28.58
C ALA A 122 -13.59 5.74 -27.91
N VAL A 123 -14.29 5.99 -26.79
CA VAL A 123 -15.11 5.01 -26.05
C VAL A 123 -16.59 5.44 -26.10
N PRO A 124 -17.54 4.57 -26.47
CA PRO A 124 -18.97 4.92 -26.53
C PRO A 124 -19.64 4.94 -25.14
N LEU A 125 -20.71 5.72 -24.99
CA LEU A 125 -21.46 5.89 -23.73
C LEU A 125 -22.98 5.90 -23.92
N LEU A 126 -23.71 5.68 -22.83
CA LEU A 126 -25.11 6.09 -22.66
C LEU A 126 -25.23 7.39 -21.86
N VAL A 127 -26.31 8.13 -22.12
CA VAL A 127 -26.77 9.23 -21.26
C VAL A 127 -28.24 9.02 -20.94
N GLN A 128 -28.60 9.04 -19.65
CA GLN A 128 -29.99 9.05 -19.19
C GLN A 128 -30.37 10.43 -18.67
N ASP A 129 -31.54 10.93 -19.08
CA ASP A 129 -32.13 12.17 -18.58
C ASP A 129 -33.45 11.91 -17.83
N ALA A 130 -34.19 12.99 -17.54
CA ALA A 130 -35.40 12.94 -16.72
C ALA A 130 -36.63 12.32 -17.42
N ASP A 131 -36.62 12.19 -18.75
CA ASP A 131 -37.72 11.64 -19.54
C ASP A 131 -37.43 10.20 -20.02
N GLY A 132 -36.16 9.78 -20.10
CA GLY A 132 -35.80 8.39 -20.40
C GLY A 132 -34.31 8.13 -20.57
N ALA A 133 -33.96 6.87 -20.89
CA ALA A 133 -32.62 6.48 -21.34
C ALA A 133 -32.64 6.21 -22.85
N GLU A 134 -31.79 6.88 -23.61
CA GLU A 134 -31.55 6.61 -25.04
C GLU A 134 -30.04 6.45 -25.31
N ALA A 135 -29.72 5.68 -26.35
CA ALA A 135 -28.34 5.44 -26.77
C ALA A 135 -27.89 6.46 -27.83
N ARG A 136 -26.72 7.06 -27.64
CA ARG A 136 -26.17 8.05 -28.57
C ARG A 136 -24.64 8.05 -28.55
N GLU A 137 -24.06 8.06 -29.74
CA GLU A 137 -22.63 8.30 -29.95
C GLU A 137 -22.28 9.75 -29.52
N VAL A 138 -21.45 9.88 -28.47
CA VAL A 138 -21.04 11.14 -27.84
C VAL A 138 -19.69 11.56 -28.44
N SER A 139 -19.51 12.82 -28.83
CA SER A 139 -18.23 13.31 -29.37
C SER A 139 -17.29 13.85 -28.29
N ASP A 140 -16.01 14.01 -28.63
CA ASP A 140 -15.01 14.64 -27.76
C ASP A 140 -15.46 16.03 -27.26
N ALA A 141 -16.23 16.76 -28.08
CA ALA A 141 -16.76 18.09 -27.73
C ALA A 141 -17.93 18.01 -26.73
N ASP A 142 -18.87 17.09 -26.93
CA ASP A 142 -19.97 16.85 -25.98
C ASP A 142 -19.42 16.32 -24.63
N THR A 143 -18.34 15.54 -24.69
CA THR A 143 -17.62 15.03 -23.51
C THR A 143 -16.93 16.16 -22.74
N ALA A 144 -16.29 17.10 -23.45
CA ALA A 144 -15.73 18.31 -22.82
C ALA A 144 -16.81 19.18 -22.17
N GLU A 145 -17.97 19.37 -22.82
CA GLU A 145 -19.11 20.12 -22.26
C GLU A 145 -19.64 19.47 -20.96
N PHE A 146 -19.68 18.14 -20.88
CA PHE A 146 -20.02 17.41 -19.64
C PHE A 146 -19.01 17.67 -18.50
N TRP A 147 -17.72 17.74 -18.79
CA TRP A 147 -16.69 18.02 -17.78
C TRP A 147 -16.67 19.50 -17.35
N ASP A 148 -16.96 20.44 -18.25
CA ASP A 148 -17.16 21.87 -17.92
C ASP A 148 -18.40 22.05 -17.01
N ASP A 149 -19.53 21.42 -17.32
CA ASP A 149 -20.78 21.45 -16.51
C ASP A 149 -20.54 20.88 -15.09
N LEU A 150 -19.72 19.83 -14.97
CA LEU A 150 -19.22 19.28 -13.70
C LEU A 150 -18.32 20.24 -12.90
N SER A 151 -17.71 21.23 -13.57
CA SER A 151 -16.78 22.18 -12.97
C SER A 151 -17.42 23.53 -12.59
N GLU A 152 -18.41 24.01 -13.35
CA GLU A 152 -19.07 25.30 -13.10
C GLU A 152 -20.14 25.24 -11.99
N ASP A 153 -20.99 24.21 -11.96
CA ASP A 153 -22.11 24.10 -10.99
C ASP A 153 -21.64 23.54 -9.62
N GLY A 154 -20.52 22.80 -9.63
CA GLY A 154 -19.83 22.26 -8.47
C GLY A 154 -20.56 21.15 -7.72
N LEU A 155 -19.90 20.58 -6.70
CA LEU A 155 -20.38 19.42 -5.91
C LEU A 155 -21.56 19.74 -4.96
N SER A 156 -22.42 20.72 -5.27
CA SER A 156 -23.42 21.27 -4.35
C SER A 156 -24.88 20.89 -4.62
N THR A 157 -25.22 20.49 -5.85
CA THR A 157 -26.61 20.28 -6.32
C THR A 157 -26.91 18.87 -6.83
N ALA A 158 -25.88 18.03 -7.08
CA ALA A 158 -26.02 16.65 -7.52
C ALA A 158 -26.55 15.72 -6.40
N SER A 159 -27.81 15.89 -6.01
CA SER A 159 -28.44 15.11 -4.94
C SER A 159 -28.62 13.64 -5.34
N VAL A 160 -27.97 12.74 -4.60
CA VAL A 160 -28.01 11.26 -4.77
C VAL A 160 -29.43 10.66 -4.64
N THR A 161 -30.42 11.46 -4.23
CA THR A 161 -31.81 11.04 -3.96
C THR A 161 -32.87 11.91 -4.66
N GLY A 162 -32.58 12.46 -5.84
CA GLY A 162 -33.50 13.32 -6.62
C GLY A 162 -33.85 12.76 -8.01
N PRO A 163 -35.05 13.05 -8.56
CA PRO A 163 -35.51 12.55 -9.87
C PRO A 163 -34.85 13.24 -11.08
N SER A 164 -33.70 13.90 -10.88
CA SER A 164 -32.95 14.65 -11.89
C SER A 164 -31.44 14.42 -11.78
N ALA A 165 -31.03 13.34 -11.12
CA ALA A 165 -29.62 12.95 -11.01
C ALA A 165 -29.13 12.33 -12.33
N ARG A 166 -28.31 13.07 -13.08
CA ARG A 166 -27.55 12.52 -14.21
C ARG A 166 -26.50 11.53 -13.69
N LYS A 167 -26.41 10.35 -14.30
CA LYS A 167 -25.35 9.37 -14.05
C LYS A 167 -24.78 8.90 -15.38
N LEU A 168 -23.45 8.79 -15.47
CA LEU A 168 -22.75 8.36 -16.68
C LEU A 168 -22.46 6.86 -16.61
N TRP A 169 -22.73 6.12 -17.68
CA TRP A 169 -22.60 4.66 -17.71
C TRP A 169 -22.18 4.15 -19.09
N LEU A 170 -21.44 3.04 -19.12
CA LEU A 170 -21.08 2.35 -20.36
C LEU A 170 -22.32 1.59 -20.90
N ASP A 171 -22.47 1.54 -22.22
CA ASP A 171 -23.59 0.84 -22.86
C ASP A 171 -23.44 -0.69 -22.80
N ASP A 172 -24.55 -1.38 -22.53
CA ASP A 172 -24.70 -2.83 -22.62
C ASP A 172 -25.75 -3.19 -23.70
N ALA A 173 -25.77 -2.43 -24.81
CA ALA A 173 -26.63 -2.63 -25.97
C ALA A 173 -26.25 -3.84 -26.85
N THR A 174 -26.28 -5.04 -26.27
CA THR A 174 -26.71 -6.24 -27.03
C THR A 174 -28.16 -6.56 -26.66
N ASP A 175 -28.98 -6.81 -27.68
CA ASP A 175 -30.44 -6.73 -27.55
C ASP A 175 -31.04 -7.87 -26.70
N ARG A 176 -32.28 -7.62 -26.28
CA ARG A 176 -33.13 -8.42 -25.40
C ARG A 176 -33.14 -9.92 -25.73
N ASP A 177 -33.33 -10.72 -24.68
CA ASP A 177 -33.27 -12.20 -24.63
C ASP A 177 -31.85 -12.82 -24.71
N ALA A 178 -30.79 -12.00 -24.60
CA ALA A 178 -29.42 -12.45 -24.28
C ALA A 178 -28.99 -12.04 -22.85
N ALA A 179 -28.05 -12.79 -22.26
CA ALA A 179 -27.47 -12.46 -20.96
C ALA A 179 -26.20 -11.59 -21.12
N LEU A 180 -25.96 -10.72 -20.13
CA LEU A 180 -24.69 -10.00 -20.00
C LEU A 180 -23.53 -11.00 -19.83
N PRO A 181 -22.36 -10.78 -20.48
CA PRO A 181 -21.15 -11.54 -20.19
C PRO A 181 -20.71 -11.32 -18.73
N ASP A 182 -20.50 -12.41 -17.99
CA ASP A 182 -19.96 -12.39 -16.63
C ASP A 182 -18.48 -11.94 -16.70
N PRO A 183 -17.91 -11.23 -15.69
CA PRO A 183 -16.46 -10.96 -15.60
C PRO A 183 -15.53 -12.19 -15.48
N GLY A 184 -15.84 -13.30 -16.14
CA GLY A 184 -14.99 -14.47 -16.38
C GLY A 184 -14.39 -14.55 -17.80
N ASP A 185 -14.88 -13.76 -18.76
CA ASP A 185 -14.51 -13.81 -20.20
C ASP A 185 -13.11 -13.23 -20.53
N ALA A 186 -12.15 -13.44 -19.62
CA ALA A 186 -10.71 -13.32 -19.82
C ALA A 186 -9.95 -14.64 -19.52
N ILE A 187 -10.66 -15.70 -19.17
CA ILE A 187 -10.25 -17.05 -19.55
C ILE A 187 -10.96 -17.33 -20.88
N THR A 188 -10.27 -17.94 -21.85
CA THR A 188 -10.95 -18.49 -23.03
C THR A 188 -12.10 -19.40 -22.56
N ALA A 189 -13.29 -19.22 -23.12
CA ALA A 189 -14.42 -20.12 -22.88
C ALA A 189 -14.14 -21.52 -23.44
N GLU A 190 -13.32 -22.29 -22.74
CA GLU A 190 -13.32 -23.74 -22.82
C GLU A 190 -14.75 -24.20 -22.57
N GLU A 191 -15.36 -24.81 -23.59
CA GLU A 191 -16.62 -25.52 -23.45
C GLU A 191 -16.48 -26.46 -22.23
N PRO A 192 -17.35 -26.36 -21.21
CA PRO A 192 -17.14 -27.07 -19.95
C PRO A 192 -16.99 -28.56 -20.27
N PRO A 193 -15.94 -29.23 -19.75
CA PRO A 193 -15.56 -30.56 -20.23
C PRO A 193 -16.73 -31.53 -20.06
N ALA A 194 -16.83 -32.52 -20.95
CA ALA A 194 -18.05 -33.32 -21.12
C ALA A 194 -18.48 -34.17 -19.90
N ASP A 195 -17.67 -34.19 -18.84
CA ASP A 195 -17.93 -34.80 -17.53
C ASP A 195 -18.29 -33.79 -16.42
N ALA A 196 -18.28 -32.48 -16.71
CA ALA A 196 -18.59 -31.41 -15.77
C ALA A 196 -20.01 -31.52 -15.21
N GLN A 197 -20.12 -31.33 -13.90
CA GLN A 197 -21.37 -31.44 -13.16
C GLN A 197 -21.90 -30.07 -12.76
N GLN A 198 -23.22 -29.94 -12.70
CA GLN A 198 -23.88 -28.79 -12.11
C GLN A 198 -23.64 -28.75 -10.60
N VAL A 199 -23.19 -27.60 -10.11
CA VAL A 199 -23.07 -27.31 -8.67
C VAL A 199 -23.98 -26.14 -8.35
N THR A 200 -24.87 -26.34 -7.39
CA THR A 200 -25.83 -25.35 -6.89
C THR A 200 -25.50 -25.06 -5.42
N VAL A 201 -25.37 -23.78 -5.07
CA VAL A 201 -24.99 -23.33 -3.72
C VAL A 201 -26.02 -22.35 -3.18
N HIS A 202 -26.77 -22.79 -2.16
CA HIS A 202 -27.84 -22.03 -1.50
C HIS A 202 -27.26 -21.19 -0.37
N PHE A 203 -27.53 -19.89 -0.38
CA PHE A 203 -26.95 -18.94 0.58
C PHE A 203 -27.98 -18.54 1.63
N THR A 204 -27.65 -18.78 2.91
CA THR A 204 -28.39 -18.21 4.05
C THR A 204 -27.57 -17.06 4.65
N ALA A 205 -28.13 -15.85 4.59
CA ALA A 205 -27.50 -14.66 5.14
C ALA A 205 -27.39 -14.72 6.68
N PRO A 206 -26.44 -13.99 7.30
CA PRO A 206 -26.39 -13.85 8.76
C PRO A 206 -27.71 -13.30 9.31
N GLY A 207 -28.33 -14.01 10.27
CA GLY A 207 -29.66 -13.65 10.79
C GLY A 207 -30.84 -14.09 9.90
N GLY A 208 -30.59 -14.85 8.84
CA GLY A 208 -31.59 -15.48 7.98
C GLY A 208 -32.04 -14.66 6.77
N GLY A 209 -32.64 -15.38 5.80
CA GLY A 209 -32.99 -14.85 4.48
C GLY A 209 -31.89 -15.09 3.44
N ALA A 210 -32.12 -14.65 2.20
CA ALA A 210 -31.09 -14.58 1.17
C ALA A 210 -30.25 -13.30 1.35
N PRO A 211 -28.95 -13.30 0.99
CA PRO A 211 -28.13 -12.10 0.98
C PRO A 211 -28.38 -11.24 -0.28
N ASP A 212 -28.05 -9.94 -0.22
CA ASP A 212 -28.14 -9.04 -1.37
C ASP A 212 -27.08 -9.35 -2.43
N GLN A 213 -25.92 -9.82 -1.98
CA GLN A 213 -24.83 -10.31 -2.82
C GLN A 213 -24.21 -11.56 -2.18
N ALA A 214 -23.92 -12.58 -2.97
CA ALA A 214 -23.08 -13.69 -2.53
C ALA A 214 -22.28 -14.30 -3.68
N GLN A 215 -21.14 -14.87 -3.35
CA GLN A 215 -20.27 -15.57 -4.28
C GLN A 215 -19.55 -16.71 -3.54
N VAL A 216 -19.38 -17.85 -4.20
CA VAL A 216 -18.45 -18.89 -3.76
C VAL A 216 -17.40 -19.14 -4.82
N ASN A 217 -16.14 -19.08 -4.39
CA ASN A 217 -14.99 -19.43 -5.21
C ASN A 217 -14.65 -20.88 -4.87
N LEU A 218 -14.55 -21.76 -5.86
CA LEU A 218 -14.25 -23.19 -5.72
C LEU A 218 -12.91 -23.51 -6.38
N GLN A 219 -11.87 -23.81 -5.59
CA GLN A 219 -10.56 -24.20 -6.09
C GLN A 219 -10.44 -25.72 -6.17
N ASN A 220 -10.17 -26.25 -7.36
CA ASN A 220 -9.90 -27.67 -7.57
C ASN A 220 -8.54 -28.04 -6.96
N LEU A 221 -8.49 -29.03 -6.08
CA LEU A 221 -7.28 -29.38 -5.33
C LEU A 221 -6.20 -30.12 -6.16
N ALA A 222 -6.54 -30.64 -7.33
CA ALA A 222 -5.62 -31.33 -8.22
C ALA A 222 -5.04 -30.43 -9.33
N THR A 223 -5.79 -29.42 -9.79
CA THR A 223 -5.36 -28.52 -10.88
C THR A 223 -5.09 -27.08 -10.44
N GLY A 224 -5.53 -26.68 -9.24
CA GLY A 224 -5.47 -25.30 -8.76
C GLY A 224 -6.46 -24.34 -9.43
N LYS A 225 -7.16 -24.76 -10.50
CA LYS A 225 -8.12 -23.92 -11.25
C LYS A 225 -9.29 -23.53 -10.33
N VAL A 226 -9.62 -22.24 -10.33
CA VAL A 226 -10.70 -21.66 -9.53
C VAL A 226 -11.93 -21.45 -10.40
N TYR A 227 -13.09 -21.79 -9.88
CA TYR A 227 -14.40 -21.63 -10.50
C TYR A 227 -15.24 -20.68 -9.64
N TYR A 228 -15.97 -19.75 -10.25
CA TYR A 228 -16.70 -18.70 -9.55
C TYR A 228 -18.20 -18.91 -9.73
N LEU A 229 -18.94 -19.08 -8.63
CA LEU A 229 -20.40 -19.20 -8.63
C LEU A 229 -20.97 -17.97 -7.91
N ARG A 230 -21.61 -17.07 -8.67
CA ARG A 230 -22.20 -15.81 -8.20
C ARG A 230 -23.72 -15.94 -8.02
N LEU A 231 -24.26 -15.33 -6.97
CA LEU A 231 -25.70 -15.23 -6.76
C LEU A 231 -26.27 -14.16 -7.68
N VAL A 232 -27.16 -14.55 -8.59
CA VAL A 232 -27.87 -13.61 -9.47
C VAL A 232 -28.94 -12.87 -8.66
N LYS A 233 -29.09 -11.56 -8.91
CA LYS A 233 -30.00 -10.69 -8.16
C LYS A 233 -31.46 -11.13 -8.31
N GLY A 234 -32.01 -11.71 -7.24
CA GLY A 234 -33.39 -12.22 -7.17
C GLY A 234 -33.48 -13.73 -6.95
N ASP A 235 -32.39 -14.46 -7.16
CA ASP A 235 -32.29 -15.89 -6.86
C ASP A 235 -31.96 -16.13 -5.37
N THR A 236 -31.99 -17.42 -4.97
CA THR A 236 -31.62 -17.88 -3.62
C THR A 236 -30.40 -18.81 -3.59
N ALA A 237 -29.87 -19.14 -4.77
CA ALA A 237 -28.69 -19.98 -4.94
C ALA A 237 -27.87 -19.54 -6.16
N ALA A 238 -26.54 -19.66 -6.07
CA ALA A 238 -25.67 -19.58 -7.25
C ALA A 238 -25.57 -20.94 -7.92
N THR A 239 -25.55 -21.00 -9.25
CA THR A 239 -25.43 -22.25 -10.01
C THR A 239 -24.32 -22.12 -11.05
N GLY A 240 -23.47 -23.14 -11.17
CA GLY A 240 -22.42 -23.22 -12.19
C GLY A 240 -22.14 -24.66 -12.60
N THR A 241 -21.15 -24.87 -13.46
CA THR A 241 -20.63 -26.21 -13.80
C THR A 241 -19.14 -26.30 -13.53
N VAL A 242 -18.71 -27.43 -12.94
CA VAL A 242 -17.29 -27.70 -12.64
C VAL A 242 -16.96 -29.18 -12.93
N PRO A 243 -15.71 -29.53 -13.31
CA PRO A 243 -15.29 -30.92 -13.50
C PRO A 243 -15.40 -31.75 -12.21
N PRO A 244 -15.48 -33.10 -12.31
CA PRO A 244 -15.32 -33.99 -11.18
C PRO A 244 -13.97 -33.76 -10.46
N GLY A 245 -13.97 -33.84 -9.14
CA GLY A 245 -12.77 -33.61 -8.32
C GLY A 245 -13.09 -33.19 -6.88
N GLU A 246 -12.02 -33.02 -6.09
CA GLU A 246 -12.11 -32.45 -4.74
C GLU A 246 -11.85 -30.94 -4.80
N TYR A 247 -12.67 -30.17 -4.09
CA TYR A 247 -12.62 -28.71 -4.07
C TYR A 247 -12.60 -28.15 -2.65
N THR A 248 -11.80 -27.10 -2.45
CA THR A 248 -11.98 -26.15 -1.36
C THR A 248 -12.76 -24.94 -1.84
N GLY A 249 -13.67 -24.46 -1.00
CA GLY A 249 -14.56 -23.35 -1.29
C GLY A 249 -14.37 -22.21 -0.29
N LEU A 250 -14.29 -20.98 -0.77
CA LEU A 250 -14.44 -19.77 0.06
C LEU A 250 -15.72 -19.06 -0.40
N ALA A 251 -16.70 -18.96 0.51
CA ALA A 251 -18.00 -18.35 0.27
C ALA A 251 -18.11 -17.01 1.00
N HIS A 252 -18.33 -15.93 0.26
CA HIS A 252 -18.60 -14.59 0.78
C HIS A 252 -20.08 -14.25 0.61
N GLN A 253 -20.67 -13.65 1.65
CA GLN A 253 -22.04 -13.14 1.63
C GLN A 253 -22.08 -11.71 2.18
N ARG A 254 -22.90 -10.86 1.58
CA ARG A 254 -23.11 -9.47 1.98
C ARG A 254 -24.61 -9.14 1.98
N VAL A 255 -25.07 -8.55 3.08
CA VAL A 255 -26.35 -7.86 3.18
C VAL A 255 -26.03 -6.38 3.41
N GLU A 256 -26.63 -5.50 2.62
CA GLU A 256 -26.35 -4.07 2.72
C GLU A 256 -26.89 -3.46 4.03
N PRO A 257 -26.30 -2.35 4.52
CA PRO A 257 -26.89 -1.55 5.58
C PRO A 257 -28.28 -1.03 5.18
N ALA A 258 -29.16 -0.89 6.17
CA ALA A 258 -30.50 -0.34 5.98
C ALA A 258 -30.84 0.63 7.13
N ASP A 259 -31.91 1.41 7.02
CA ASP A 259 -32.26 2.41 8.03
C ASP A 259 -32.28 1.85 9.46
N GLY A 260 -31.34 2.31 10.29
CA GLY A 260 -31.16 1.88 11.68
C GLY A 260 -30.58 0.47 11.87
N LYS A 261 -29.95 -0.13 10.84
CA LYS A 261 -29.35 -1.47 10.89
C LYS A 261 -27.96 -1.49 10.25
N ALA A 262 -27.02 -2.17 10.90
CA ALA A 262 -25.73 -2.49 10.33
C ALA A 262 -25.88 -3.35 9.05
N GLY A 263 -24.95 -3.19 8.11
CA GLY A 263 -24.74 -4.19 7.07
C GLY A 263 -24.19 -5.48 7.68
N ARG A 264 -24.26 -6.60 6.97
CA ARG A 264 -23.79 -7.90 7.47
C ARG A 264 -22.88 -8.56 6.43
N VAL A 265 -21.68 -8.95 6.84
CA VAL A 265 -20.73 -9.71 6.00
C VAL A 265 -20.44 -11.07 6.63
N ALA A 266 -20.50 -12.12 5.83
CA ALA A 266 -19.94 -13.42 6.16
C ALA A 266 -18.85 -13.82 5.18
N LEU A 267 -17.83 -14.50 5.69
CA LEU A 267 -16.87 -15.26 4.90
C LEU A 267 -16.71 -16.64 5.56
N THR A 268 -16.87 -17.70 4.79
CA THR A 268 -16.85 -19.09 5.29
C THR A 268 -16.08 -20.03 4.37
N PHE A 269 -15.47 -21.06 4.96
CA PHE A 269 -14.77 -22.12 4.24
C PHE A 269 -15.64 -23.37 4.12
N HIS A 270 -15.51 -24.09 3.00
CA HIS A 270 -16.23 -25.33 2.72
C HIS A 270 -15.35 -26.33 1.98
N GLU A 271 -15.50 -27.62 2.28
CA GLU A 271 -15.07 -28.70 1.39
C GLU A 271 -16.25 -29.17 0.52
N LEU A 272 -15.94 -29.61 -0.70
CA LEU A 272 -16.90 -30.05 -1.71
C LEU A 272 -16.28 -31.12 -2.64
N THR A 273 -16.82 -32.33 -2.61
CA THR A 273 -16.51 -33.39 -3.59
C THR A 273 -17.51 -33.35 -4.74
N VAL A 274 -17.03 -33.26 -5.97
CA VAL A 274 -17.84 -33.34 -7.20
C VAL A 274 -17.56 -34.67 -7.90
N ALA A 275 -18.61 -35.45 -8.13
CA ALA A 275 -18.52 -36.81 -8.69
C ALA A 275 -19.11 -36.87 -10.12
N ASP A 276 -19.82 -37.94 -10.45
CA ASP A 276 -20.52 -38.17 -11.74
C ASP A 276 -21.98 -37.68 -11.74
N ARG A 277 -22.31 -36.73 -10.84
CA ARG A 277 -23.66 -36.19 -10.66
C ARG A 277 -23.65 -34.76 -10.13
N ALA A 278 -24.76 -34.04 -10.38
CA ALA A 278 -25.00 -32.72 -9.82
C ALA A 278 -24.94 -32.69 -8.27
N VAL A 279 -24.48 -31.58 -7.71
CA VAL A 279 -24.24 -31.39 -6.28
C VAL A 279 -24.95 -30.15 -5.75
N GLU A 280 -25.67 -30.33 -4.65
CA GLU A 280 -26.36 -29.27 -3.90
C GLU A 280 -25.60 -29.02 -2.59
N LYS A 281 -25.25 -27.76 -2.31
CA LYS A 281 -24.59 -27.33 -1.07
C LYS A 281 -25.38 -26.18 -0.45
N SER A 282 -25.58 -26.20 0.87
CA SER A 282 -26.04 -25.03 1.63
C SER A 282 -24.87 -24.40 2.36
N VAL A 283 -24.86 -23.07 2.43
CA VAL A 283 -23.86 -22.30 3.19
C VAL A 283 -24.56 -21.23 4.03
N GLY A 284 -23.97 -20.89 5.18
CA GLY A 284 -24.47 -19.82 6.06
C GLY A 284 -25.44 -20.24 7.17
N SER A 285 -25.79 -21.52 7.30
CA SER A 285 -26.60 -22.03 8.42
C SER A 285 -25.84 -22.12 9.75
N GLU A 286 -24.51 -22.06 9.70
CA GLU A 286 -23.57 -22.27 10.82
C GLU A 286 -22.84 -20.97 11.18
N LEU A 287 -23.45 -19.82 10.91
CA LEU A 287 -22.83 -18.50 11.09
C LEU A 287 -22.90 -18.01 12.53
N GLU A 288 -21.73 -17.82 13.11
CA GLU A 288 -21.52 -17.20 14.42
C GLU A 288 -20.96 -15.78 14.27
N PRO A 289 -21.36 -14.84 15.15
CA PRO A 289 -20.90 -13.46 15.08
C PRO A 289 -19.46 -13.33 15.59
N ILE A 290 -18.63 -12.63 14.82
CA ILE A 290 -17.31 -12.21 15.24
C ILE A 290 -17.45 -10.96 16.11
N THR A 291 -16.99 -11.05 17.35
CA THR A 291 -17.09 -9.96 18.33
C THR A 291 -15.73 -9.63 18.94
N PHE A 292 -15.59 -8.39 19.40
CA PHE A 292 -14.34 -7.88 19.97
C PHE A 292 -14.64 -7.16 21.28
N ASP A 293 -13.99 -7.59 22.36
CA ASP A 293 -14.16 -7.01 23.70
C ASP A 293 -12.85 -6.37 24.17
N VAL A 294 -12.94 -5.19 24.80
CA VAL A 294 -11.82 -4.35 25.21
C VAL A 294 -12.19 -3.61 26.50
N GLU A 295 -11.21 -3.23 27.33
CA GLU A 295 -11.42 -2.52 28.62
C GLU A 295 -12.23 -1.19 28.55
N ARG A 296 -12.60 -0.70 27.36
CA ARG A 296 -13.30 0.57 27.14
C ARG A 296 -14.70 0.36 26.57
N ASP A 297 -15.70 0.61 27.41
CA ASP A 297 -17.12 0.47 27.10
C ASP A 297 -17.65 1.49 26.07
N ASP A 298 -16.91 2.57 25.81
CA ASP A 298 -17.19 3.54 24.74
C ASP A 298 -16.52 3.22 23.40
N ALA A 299 -15.70 2.15 23.30
CA ALA A 299 -15.01 1.77 22.07
C ALA A 299 -15.96 1.21 21.01
N ARG A 300 -15.88 1.68 19.77
CA ARG A 300 -16.72 1.24 18.65
C ARG A 300 -15.86 0.81 17.45
N MET A 301 -16.39 -0.11 16.65
CA MET A 301 -15.76 -0.52 15.40
C MET A 301 -15.67 0.70 14.45
N HIS A 302 -14.47 1.00 13.97
CA HIS A 302 -14.23 2.01 12.94
C HIS A 302 -14.06 1.33 11.57
N SER A 303 -13.22 0.30 11.53
CA SER A 303 -12.96 -0.52 10.36
C SER A 303 -12.44 -1.90 10.73
N ILE A 304 -12.56 -2.86 9.82
CA ILE A 304 -11.97 -4.20 9.97
C ILE A 304 -11.58 -4.73 8.59
N GLU A 305 -10.49 -5.50 8.59
CA GLU A 305 -10.14 -6.42 7.52
C GLU A 305 -10.37 -7.86 8.02
N MET A 306 -11.06 -8.67 7.22
CA MET A 306 -11.27 -10.10 7.45
C MET A 306 -10.71 -10.87 6.25
N LYS A 307 -9.77 -11.80 6.47
CA LYS A 307 -9.15 -12.62 5.43
C LYS A 307 -9.29 -14.11 5.72
N MET A 308 -9.55 -14.89 4.68
CA MET A 308 -9.27 -16.33 4.64
C MET A 308 -8.35 -16.65 3.46
N GLN A 309 -7.50 -17.66 3.61
CA GLN A 309 -6.75 -18.28 2.52
C GLN A 309 -6.73 -19.80 2.69
N ALA A 310 -7.28 -20.53 1.71
CA ALA A 310 -7.20 -21.98 1.63
C ALA A 310 -5.98 -22.35 0.76
N ASN A 311 -4.98 -22.97 1.36
CA ASN A 311 -3.74 -23.35 0.66
C ASN A 311 -3.90 -24.67 -0.11
N LEU A 312 -3.26 -24.78 -1.27
CA LEU A 312 -3.24 -26.02 -2.05
C LEU A 312 -2.40 -27.12 -1.35
N PRO A 313 -2.65 -28.42 -1.61
CA PRO A 313 -2.01 -29.51 -0.87
C PRO A 313 -0.48 -29.57 -1.09
N GLY A 314 0.27 -29.03 -0.14
CA GLY A 314 1.74 -29.09 -0.13
C GLY A 314 2.46 -27.81 -0.59
N VAL A 315 1.74 -26.70 -0.77
CA VAL A 315 2.31 -25.37 -1.05
C VAL A 315 1.66 -24.30 -0.17
N ASP A 316 2.42 -23.25 0.19
CA ASP A 316 1.97 -22.20 1.11
C ASP A 316 1.20 -21.05 0.41
N TYR A 317 0.57 -21.36 -0.72
CA TYR A 317 -0.27 -20.46 -1.50
C TYR A 317 -1.55 -21.17 -1.96
N GLY A 318 -2.59 -20.40 -2.23
CA GLY A 318 -3.86 -20.89 -2.76
C GLY A 318 -4.89 -19.77 -2.83
N MET A 319 -6.14 -20.15 -3.03
CA MET A 319 -7.26 -19.23 -3.11
C MET A 319 -7.46 -18.45 -1.80
N SER A 320 -7.53 -17.12 -1.88
CA SER A 320 -7.81 -16.25 -0.74
C SER A 320 -9.00 -15.33 -1.02
N PHE A 321 -9.62 -14.84 0.05
CA PHE A 321 -10.65 -13.82 0.02
C PHE A 321 -10.38 -12.83 1.15
N THR A 322 -10.43 -11.52 0.84
CA THR A 322 -10.29 -10.43 1.82
C THR A 322 -11.51 -9.52 1.73
N SER A 323 -12.17 -9.26 2.85
CA SER A 323 -13.24 -8.25 2.95
C SER A 323 -12.79 -7.15 3.90
N ILE A 324 -12.91 -5.90 3.46
CA ILE A 324 -12.51 -4.69 4.22
C ILE A 324 -13.75 -3.81 4.30
N GLN A 325 -14.15 -3.42 5.52
CA GLN A 325 -15.38 -2.64 5.75
C GLN A 325 -15.14 -1.45 6.68
N THR A 326 -15.99 -0.43 6.54
CA THR A 326 -16.01 0.82 7.34
C THR A 326 -17.42 1.13 7.84
N GLY A 327 -17.52 1.72 9.03
CA GLY A 327 -18.80 2.12 9.60
C GLY A 327 -19.58 0.96 10.23
N GLN A 328 -20.90 0.95 10.09
CA GLN A 328 -21.79 0.04 10.81
C GLN A 328 -21.97 -1.29 10.07
N TRP A 329 -21.16 -2.28 10.47
CA TRP A 329 -21.20 -3.64 9.94
C TRP A 329 -21.08 -4.67 11.06
N ASP A 330 -21.83 -5.76 10.95
CA ASP A 330 -21.68 -6.99 11.73
C ASP A 330 -20.95 -8.06 10.89
N PHE A 331 -20.09 -8.84 11.53
CA PHE A 331 -19.18 -9.79 10.87
C PHE A 331 -19.43 -11.21 11.35
N TYR A 332 -19.37 -12.18 10.43
CA TYR A 332 -19.71 -13.57 10.71
C TYR A 332 -18.76 -14.55 10.02
N SER A 333 -18.56 -15.69 10.67
CA SER A 333 -17.86 -16.85 10.09
C SER A 333 -18.52 -18.14 10.59
N ALA A 334 -18.01 -19.28 10.17
CA ALA A 334 -18.38 -20.60 10.70
C ALA A 334 -17.08 -21.31 11.14
N PRO A 335 -16.98 -21.84 12.37
CA PRO A 335 -15.85 -22.65 12.81
C PRO A 335 -15.56 -23.82 11.86
N THR A 336 -14.28 -24.16 11.66
CA THR A 336 -13.88 -25.24 10.74
C THR A 336 -13.21 -26.43 11.41
N GLY A 337 -12.86 -26.33 12.70
CA GLY A 337 -11.84 -27.18 13.31
C GLY A 337 -10.49 -27.07 12.57
N ASP A 338 -9.67 -28.13 12.65
CA ASP A 338 -8.29 -28.25 12.12
C ASP A 338 -8.17 -28.24 10.57
N ALA A 339 -8.85 -27.31 9.89
CA ALA A 339 -8.76 -27.12 8.45
C ALA A 339 -7.45 -26.40 8.04
N ARG A 340 -6.97 -26.65 6.82
CA ARG A 340 -5.79 -25.97 6.25
C ARG A 340 -6.13 -24.58 5.67
N VAL A 341 -6.72 -23.75 6.51
CA VAL A 341 -7.18 -22.40 6.17
C VAL A 341 -6.49 -21.41 7.09
N LEU A 342 -5.77 -20.47 6.51
CA LEU A 342 -5.27 -19.30 7.22
C LEU A 342 -6.45 -18.35 7.42
N PHE A 343 -6.84 -18.10 8.66
CA PHE A 343 -7.88 -17.12 9.02
C PHE A 343 -7.27 -15.95 9.79
N SER A 344 -7.67 -14.72 9.47
CA SER A 344 -7.26 -13.54 10.25
C SER A 344 -8.27 -12.41 10.20
N VAL A 345 -8.42 -11.71 11.33
CA VAL A 345 -9.19 -10.48 11.46
C VAL A 345 -8.33 -9.37 12.08
N ARG A 346 -8.40 -8.17 11.48
CA ARG A 346 -7.65 -6.98 11.91
C ARG A 346 -8.62 -5.82 12.19
N PRO A 347 -9.32 -5.81 13.33
CA PRO A 347 -10.23 -4.73 13.67
C PRO A 347 -9.45 -3.50 14.15
N THR A 348 -9.94 -2.33 13.75
CA THR A 348 -9.59 -1.04 14.36
C THR A 348 -10.82 -0.50 15.07
N LEU A 349 -10.72 -0.33 16.38
CA LEU A 349 -11.75 0.29 17.22
C LEU A 349 -11.29 1.68 17.66
N THR A 350 -12.22 2.60 17.90
CA THR A 350 -11.91 3.95 18.43
C THR A 350 -12.87 4.33 19.54
N GLY A 351 -12.46 5.29 20.36
CA GLY A 351 -13.42 6.06 21.16
C GLY A 351 -14.34 6.92 20.28
N PRO A 352 -15.27 7.67 20.91
CA PRO A 352 -16.05 8.69 20.23
C PRO A 352 -15.16 9.69 19.49
N ALA A 353 -15.59 10.09 18.29
CA ALA A 353 -14.94 11.16 17.54
C ALA A 353 -15.46 12.54 17.97
N ASP A 354 -14.58 13.54 17.93
CA ASP A 354 -14.94 14.94 18.18
C ASP A 354 -15.54 15.63 16.94
N GLY A 355 -15.77 16.94 17.01
CA GLY A 355 -16.31 17.72 15.89
C GLY A 355 -15.40 17.84 14.66
N ASN A 356 -14.13 17.45 14.75
CA ASN A 356 -13.15 17.39 13.67
C ASN A 356 -12.92 15.95 13.15
N GLY A 357 -13.52 14.94 13.79
CA GLY A 357 -13.25 13.53 13.52
C GLY A 357 -12.09 12.94 14.33
N ASP A 358 -11.49 13.69 15.25
CA ASP A 358 -10.38 13.23 16.08
C ASP A 358 -10.86 12.34 17.22
N THR A 359 -10.00 11.41 17.65
CA THR A 359 -10.32 10.36 18.63
C THR A 359 -9.26 10.34 19.73
N ASP A 360 -9.66 10.35 21.00
CA ASP A 360 -8.74 10.31 22.15
C ASP A 360 -7.89 9.03 22.19
N TYR A 361 -8.42 7.93 21.65
CA TYR A 361 -7.74 6.64 21.59
C TYR A 361 -8.17 5.76 20.40
N SER A 362 -7.30 4.82 20.01
CA SER A 362 -7.60 3.77 19.04
C SER A 362 -7.00 2.41 19.42
N TYR A 363 -7.73 1.33 19.20
CA TYR A 363 -7.21 -0.04 19.20
C TYR A 363 -6.92 -0.47 17.77
N HIS A 364 -5.77 -1.09 17.55
CA HIS A 364 -5.36 -1.73 16.31
C HIS A 364 -4.99 -3.17 16.65
N LEU A 365 -5.93 -4.10 16.44
CA LEU A 365 -5.75 -5.48 16.86
C LEU A 365 -5.49 -6.36 15.64
N VAL A 366 -4.84 -7.50 15.88
CA VAL A 366 -4.67 -8.59 14.94
C VAL A 366 -4.96 -9.88 15.68
N PHE A 367 -5.85 -10.69 15.13
CA PHE A 367 -6.09 -12.07 15.52
C PHE A 367 -5.89 -12.94 14.28
N HIS A 368 -5.15 -14.03 14.41
CA HIS A 368 -4.93 -14.98 13.32
C HIS A 368 -4.90 -16.41 13.85
N ASN A 369 -5.25 -17.35 12.97
CA ASN A 369 -5.03 -18.78 13.18
C ASN A 369 -4.63 -19.41 11.84
N ASP A 370 -3.58 -20.24 11.91
CA ASP A 370 -3.00 -20.92 10.75
C ASP A 370 -3.74 -22.25 10.44
N ASN A 371 -4.63 -22.69 11.34
CA ASN A 371 -5.30 -24.00 11.31
C ASN A 371 -6.83 -23.84 11.42
N GLY A 372 -7.43 -23.04 10.53
CA GLY A 372 -8.87 -22.91 10.41
C GLY A 372 -9.51 -21.70 11.09
N VAL A 373 -10.83 -21.61 11.01
CA VAL A 373 -11.65 -20.69 11.79
C VAL A 373 -11.85 -21.28 13.20
N PRO A 374 -11.51 -20.55 14.28
CA PRO A 374 -11.69 -21.03 15.65
C PRO A 374 -13.14 -21.34 16.05
N ASP A 375 -13.29 -22.22 17.04
CA ASP A 375 -14.56 -22.59 17.70
C ASP A 375 -15.15 -21.48 18.61
N ASP A 376 -14.42 -20.38 18.81
CA ASP A 376 -14.91 -19.18 19.50
C ASP A 376 -14.49 -17.94 18.71
N LEU A 377 -15.47 -17.13 18.31
CA LEU A 377 -15.28 -15.88 17.56
C LEU A 377 -15.39 -14.64 18.46
N SER A 378 -15.30 -14.83 19.78
CA SER A 378 -15.34 -13.77 20.81
C SER A 378 -13.93 -13.36 21.23
N PHE A 379 -13.39 -12.31 20.60
CA PHE A 379 -12.00 -11.90 20.78
C PHE A 379 -11.85 -10.81 21.85
N ALA A 380 -11.58 -11.20 23.10
CA ALA A 380 -11.34 -10.27 24.21
C ALA A 380 -9.84 -9.94 24.42
N VAL A 381 -9.50 -8.69 24.72
CA VAL A 381 -8.12 -8.25 25.06
C VAL A 381 -8.06 -7.17 26.16
N ASP A 382 -7.15 -7.35 27.11
CA ASP A 382 -6.85 -6.38 28.18
C ASP A 382 -5.86 -5.28 27.72
N ASP A 383 -6.04 -4.06 28.21
CA ASP A 383 -5.18 -2.87 27.97
C ASP A 383 -3.74 -3.11 28.47
N GLY A 384 -3.58 -4.08 29.38
CA GLY A 384 -2.30 -4.51 29.97
C GLY A 384 -1.42 -5.39 29.06
N ASP A 385 -2.03 -6.24 28.23
CA ASP A 385 -1.32 -7.10 27.28
C ASP A 385 -1.01 -6.36 25.96
N LEU A 386 -1.68 -5.23 25.72
CA LEU A 386 -1.47 -4.43 24.53
C LEU A 386 -0.27 -3.47 24.65
N ALA A 387 0.27 -3.14 23.48
CA ALA A 387 1.47 -2.33 23.32
C ALA A 387 1.14 -0.82 23.20
N ARG A 388 0.57 -0.22 24.24
CA ARG A 388 0.13 1.20 24.24
C ARG A 388 1.22 2.21 23.79
N ARG A 389 0.85 3.10 22.89
CA ARG A 389 1.65 4.22 22.35
C ARG A 389 0.88 5.51 22.55
N THR A 390 1.36 6.39 23.43
CA THR A 390 0.88 7.77 23.47
C THR A 390 1.53 8.51 22.31
N SER A 391 0.86 8.52 21.16
CA SER A 391 1.34 9.11 19.91
C SER A 391 1.06 10.60 19.90
N LYS A 392 2.11 11.40 19.71
CA LYS A 392 2.05 12.86 19.62
C LYS A 392 2.24 13.26 18.17
N TYR A 393 1.25 13.90 17.59
CA TYR A 393 1.30 14.38 16.22
C TYR A 393 1.79 15.82 16.28
N HIS A 394 2.99 16.06 15.78
CA HIS A 394 3.53 17.41 15.65
C HIS A 394 3.18 17.96 14.27
N SER A 395 2.85 19.24 14.23
CA SER A 395 2.65 19.95 12.97
C SER A 395 3.99 20.50 12.43
N ARG A 396 4.04 20.89 11.15
CA ARG A 396 5.28 21.42 10.52
C ARG A 396 5.31 22.95 10.43
N GLY A 397 4.80 23.59 11.48
CA GLY A 397 4.76 25.05 11.63
C GLY A 397 3.34 25.62 11.44
N GLN A 398 2.60 25.07 10.50
CA GLN A 398 1.16 25.26 10.31
C GLN A 398 0.39 24.03 10.83
N GLU A 399 -0.91 24.15 11.06
CA GLU A 399 -1.77 23.02 11.47
C GLU A 399 -2.05 22.10 10.28
N LEU A 400 -2.19 20.79 10.52
CA LEU A 400 -2.36 19.78 9.49
C LEU A 400 -3.55 18.87 9.82
N SER A 401 -4.34 18.49 8.82
CA SER A 401 -5.10 17.24 8.88
C SER A 401 -4.17 16.09 8.46
N MET A 402 -4.23 14.96 9.17
CA MET A 402 -3.51 13.75 8.84
C MET A 402 -4.46 12.57 8.71
N LEU A 403 -4.23 11.70 7.74
CA LEU A 403 -4.94 10.43 7.56
C LEU A 403 -4.03 9.28 7.98
N ARG A 404 -4.37 8.63 9.09
CA ARG A 404 -3.56 7.60 9.77
C ARG A 404 -4.04 6.19 9.45
N ASN A 405 -3.09 5.29 9.18
CA ASN A 405 -3.31 3.85 9.09
C ASN A 405 -2.19 3.11 9.88
N SER A 406 -2.50 1.97 10.47
CA SER A 406 -1.53 1.04 11.04
C SER A 406 -1.90 -0.39 10.72
N TYR A 407 -0.98 -1.10 10.07
CA TYR A 407 -1.14 -2.45 9.56
C TYR A 407 -0.26 -3.42 10.35
N GLY A 408 -0.89 -4.42 10.96
CA GLY A 408 -0.20 -5.51 11.64
C GLY A 408 0.03 -6.67 10.67
N LYS A 409 1.25 -6.78 10.17
CA LYS A 409 1.67 -7.83 9.23
C LYS A 409 1.92 -9.14 10.00
N VAL A 410 1.61 -10.29 9.40
CA VAL A 410 1.85 -11.62 10.02
C VAL A 410 2.67 -12.49 9.06
N SER A 411 2.05 -13.49 8.42
CA SER A 411 2.62 -14.27 7.31
C SER A 411 2.03 -13.78 5.98
N SER A 412 2.73 -14.06 4.87
CA SER A 412 2.26 -13.68 3.52
C SER A 412 0.86 -14.20 3.19
N GLY A 413 0.47 -15.36 3.73
CA GLY A 413 -0.88 -15.90 3.55
C GLY A 413 -1.96 -15.17 4.36
N HIS A 414 -1.61 -14.55 5.49
CA HIS A 414 -2.49 -13.65 6.23
C HIS A 414 -2.52 -12.22 5.69
N ASP A 415 -1.59 -11.82 4.83
CA ASP A 415 -1.42 -10.42 4.45
C ASP A 415 -2.29 -9.99 3.24
N SER A 416 -2.76 -8.74 3.25
CA SER A 416 -3.68 -8.15 2.26
C SER A 416 -3.07 -7.10 1.34
N GLY A 417 -1.92 -6.52 1.71
CA GLY A 417 -1.26 -5.44 0.94
C GLY A 417 -1.48 -4.02 1.48
N PHE A 418 -1.69 -3.83 2.79
CA PHE A 418 -1.77 -2.53 3.49
C PHE A 418 -3.05 -1.69 3.26
N VAL A 419 -4.06 -2.24 2.58
CA VAL A 419 -5.35 -1.57 2.33
C VAL A 419 -6.24 -1.58 3.57
N ILE A 420 -5.95 -0.70 4.54
CA ILE A 420 -6.79 -0.48 5.73
C ILE A 420 -7.37 0.96 5.69
N PRO A 421 -8.65 1.15 6.03
CA PRO A 421 -9.28 2.46 6.10
C PRO A 421 -8.56 3.43 7.03
N ARG A 422 -8.50 4.70 6.62
CA ARG A 422 -7.72 5.75 7.28
C ARG A 422 -8.54 6.49 8.33
N GLN A 423 -7.93 6.75 9.48
CA GLN A 423 -8.49 7.57 10.56
C GLN A 423 -8.05 9.02 10.42
N HIS A 424 -8.94 9.97 10.71
CA HIS A 424 -8.54 11.38 10.88
C HIS A 424 -7.71 11.55 12.15
N VAL A 425 -6.68 12.40 12.07
CA VAL A 425 -5.91 12.93 13.20
C VAL A 425 -5.44 14.36 12.86
N SER A 426 -5.90 15.38 13.58
CA SER A 426 -5.31 16.72 13.50
C SER A 426 -3.88 16.73 14.04
N ALA A 427 -3.02 17.61 13.51
CA ALA A 427 -1.74 17.95 14.12
C ALA A 427 -1.65 19.48 14.32
N PRO A 428 -1.44 19.96 15.55
CA PRO A 428 -0.91 19.21 16.69
C PRO A 428 -1.96 18.55 17.59
N SER A 429 -1.76 17.27 17.93
CA SER A 429 -2.64 16.52 18.85
C SER A 429 -1.88 15.44 19.62
N THR A 430 -2.60 14.63 20.42
CA THR A 430 -2.07 13.42 21.06
C THR A 430 -3.18 12.38 21.19
N ARG A 431 -2.90 11.13 20.82
CA ARG A 431 -3.81 9.97 20.91
C ARG A 431 -3.13 8.82 21.65
N ASP A 432 -3.88 8.07 22.46
CA ASP A 432 -3.40 6.80 23.02
C ASP A 432 -3.79 5.63 22.10
N GLU A 433 -2.80 4.98 21.51
CA GLU A 433 -3.00 3.93 20.51
C GLU A 433 -2.54 2.57 21.05
N TYR A 434 -3.37 1.56 20.93
CA TYR A 434 -3.15 0.22 21.45
C TYR A 434 -2.93 -0.75 20.29
N TYR A 435 -1.97 -1.64 20.44
CA TYR A 435 -1.51 -2.53 19.38
C TYR A 435 -1.36 -3.95 19.92
N THR A 436 -1.81 -4.96 19.17
CA THR A 436 -1.48 -6.38 19.47
C THR A 436 0.03 -6.53 19.63
N ALA A 437 0.44 -7.15 20.74
CA ALA A 437 1.84 -7.27 21.17
C ALA A 437 2.43 -8.66 20.93
N ASP A 438 1.87 -9.40 19.96
CA ASP A 438 2.26 -10.76 19.64
C ASP A 438 3.61 -10.83 18.89
N PRO A 439 4.49 -11.80 19.18
CA PRO A 439 5.77 -11.97 18.48
C PRO A 439 5.69 -12.22 16.97
N ALA A 440 4.57 -12.67 16.42
CA ALA A 440 4.33 -12.83 14.99
C ALA A 440 3.85 -11.56 14.29
N VAL A 441 3.35 -10.57 15.05
CA VAL A 441 2.76 -9.33 14.49
C VAL A 441 3.82 -8.24 14.30
N GLU A 442 4.12 -7.93 13.04
CA GLU A 442 5.08 -6.92 12.62
C GLU A 442 4.36 -5.61 12.22
N TRP A 443 4.50 -4.54 13.01
CA TRP A 443 3.76 -3.30 12.76
C TRP A 443 4.38 -2.39 11.69
N PHE A 444 3.55 -1.99 10.73
CA PHE A 444 3.85 -0.97 9.73
C PHE A 444 2.80 0.14 9.84
N GLN A 445 3.22 1.40 9.70
CA GLN A 445 2.33 2.53 9.98
C GLN A 445 2.54 3.64 8.95
N ILE A 446 1.45 4.28 8.52
CA ILE A 446 1.51 5.44 7.62
C ILE A 446 0.66 6.59 8.13
N ALA A 447 1.10 7.82 7.86
CA ALA A 447 0.29 9.03 8.04
C ALA A 447 0.44 9.91 6.79
N GLU A 448 -0.66 10.18 6.11
CA GLU A 448 -0.69 11.04 4.92
C GLU A 448 -1.20 12.43 5.28
N PHE A 449 -0.65 13.48 4.67
CA PHE A 449 -1.03 14.87 4.95
C PHE A 449 -0.70 15.82 3.78
N GLY A 450 -1.28 17.02 3.79
CA GLY A 450 -1.06 18.04 2.76
C GLY A 450 -2.10 17.95 1.64
N ASP A 451 -1.64 17.81 0.40
CA ASP A 451 -2.50 17.71 -0.78
C ASP A 451 -3.38 16.45 -0.76
N ALA A 452 -4.67 16.57 -1.05
CA ALA A 452 -5.60 15.45 -0.98
C ALA A 452 -5.48 14.45 -2.15
N THR A 453 -4.98 14.90 -3.31
CA THR A 453 -4.82 14.07 -4.52
C THR A 453 -3.48 13.34 -4.54
N ALA A 454 -2.44 13.98 -4.01
CA ALA A 454 -1.08 13.46 -3.94
C ALA A 454 -0.36 13.93 -2.65
N PRO A 455 -0.74 13.36 -1.49
CA PRO A 455 -0.23 13.77 -0.17
C PRO A 455 1.23 13.41 0.06
N ASP A 456 1.87 14.11 1.00
CA ASP A 456 3.07 13.60 1.66
C ASP A 456 2.72 12.32 2.43
N THR A 457 3.50 11.26 2.26
CA THR A 457 3.34 10.02 3.03
C THR A 457 4.46 9.92 4.08
N LEU A 458 4.11 10.04 5.36
CA LEU A 458 4.97 9.54 6.44
C LEU A 458 4.86 8.02 6.46
N VAL A 459 5.97 7.31 6.24
CA VAL A 459 6.07 5.86 6.46
C VAL A 459 6.89 5.59 7.71
N ARG A 460 6.40 4.71 8.59
CA ARG A 460 7.07 4.34 9.84
C ARG A 460 7.20 2.83 10.01
N TYR A 461 8.42 2.40 10.34
CA TYR A 461 8.71 1.01 10.70
C TYR A 461 8.44 0.79 12.21
N GLY A 462 7.23 0.35 12.59
CA GLY A 462 6.91 -0.01 13.97
C GLY A 462 7.64 -1.28 14.44
N GLY A 463 7.45 -2.39 13.73
CA GLY A 463 8.01 -3.71 14.00
C GLY A 463 7.32 -4.46 15.14
N PHE A 464 7.96 -5.54 15.58
CA PHE A 464 7.46 -6.38 16.67
C PHE A 464 7.39 -5.60 17.97
N TYR A 465 6.17 -5.46 18.50
CA TYR A 465 5.92 -4.79 19.76
C TYR A 465 5.94 -5.75 20.95
N LYS A 466 5.94 -5.17 22.14
CA LYS A 466 5.79 -5.88 23.42
C LYS A 466 4.81 -5.09 24.30
N PRO A 467 4.13 -5.74 25.26
CA PRO A 467 3.16 -5.09 26.12
C PRO A 467 3.75 -3.87 26.85
N GLY A 468 2.87 -2.91 27.17
CA GLY A 468 3.24 -1.74 27.96
C GLY A 468 3.61 -0.49 27.15
N LYS A 469 3.84 0.59 27.92
CA LYS A 469 3.58 1.98 27.50
C LYS A 469 4.83 2.69 26.98
N ARG A 470 4.72 3.40 25.85
CA ARG A 470 5.74 4.32 25.30
C ARG A 470 5.10 5.58 24.73
N THR A 471 5.88 6.65 24.60
CA THR A 471 5.52 7.82 23.77
C THR A 471 6.15 7.67 22.38
N VAL A 472 5.41 8.06 21.34
CA VAL A 472 5.89 8.17 19.95
C VAL A 472 5.64 9.59 19.46
N VAL A 473 6.47 10.12 18.56
CA VAL A 473 6.31 11.46 17.98
C VAL A 473 6.27 11.34 16.46
N TRP A 474 5.19 11.81 15.85
CA TRP A 474 4.94 11.82 14.41
C TRP A 474 5.08 13.22 13.83
N GLY A 475 5.56 13.34 12.58
CA GLY A 475 5.54 14.62 11.85
C GLY A 475 6.51 15.68 12.37
N GLY A 476 7.56 15.25 13.08
CA GLY A 476 8.46 16.16 13.80
C GLY A 476 9.34 17.05 12.92
N ALA A 477 9.90 18.08 13.56
CA ALA A 477 11.07 18.85 13.12
C ALA A 477 12.13 18.79 14.25
N PRO A 478 13.44 19.02 14.02
CA PRO A 478 14.09 19.46 12.78
C PRO A 478 13.83 18.55 11.57
N VAL A 479 13.61 19.17 10.40
CA VAL A 479 13.39 18.51 9.11
C VAL A 479 14.72 18.32 8.39
N GLY A 480 14.88 17.22 7.64
CA GLY A 480 16.00 17.00 6.72
C GLY A 480 15.95 15.62 6.05
N PRO A 481 17.02 15.23 5.32
CA PRO A 481 17.06 13.93 4.67
C PRO A 481 16.93 12.75 5.64
N GLY A 482 16.33 11.66 5.16
CA GLY A 482 16.09 10.43 5.90
C GLY A 482 16.53 9.20 5.10
N LEU A 483 16.25 8.00 5.64
CA LEU A 483 16.45 6.73 4.96
C LEU A 483 15.22 5.86 5.13
N ILE A 484 14.85 5.12 4.08
CA ILE A 484 13.85 4.06 4.17
C ILE A 484 14.54 2.81 4.75
N PRO A 485 14.05 2.24 5.88
CA PRO A 485 14.66 1.05 6.48
C PRO A 485 14.77 -0.13 5.50
N SER A 486 15.90 -0.85 5.54
CA SER A 486 16.28 -1.88 4.56
C SER A 486 15.24 -2.99 4.34
N ARG A 487 14.35 -3.23 5.30
CA ARG A 487 13.23 -4.18 5.21
C ARG A 487 12.13 -3.81 4.22
N PHE A 488 11.96 -2.53 3.85
CA PHE A 488 10.99 -2.12 2.84
C PHE A 488 11.55 -2.34 1.43
N ALA A 489 10.67 -2.72 0.49
CA ALA A 489 10.98 -2.86 -0.93
C ALA A 489 11.49 -1.55 -1.60
N TYR A 490 11.27 -0.40 -0.95
CA TYR A 490 11.68 0.94 -1.42
C TYR A 490 12.99 1.45 -0.79
N SER A 491 13.67 0.68 0.07
CA SER A 491 15.01 1.03 0.55
C SER A 491 16.05 1.07 -0.58
N MET A 492 17.02 1.97 -0.50
CA MET A 492 18.05 2.15 -1.53
C MET A 492 18.90 0.88 -1.68
N SER A 493 18.78 0.20 -2.81
CA SER A 493 19.30 -1.15 -3.01
C SER A 493 19.90 -1.36 -4.40
N ARG A 494 20.90 -2.25 -4.49
CA ARG A 494 21.33 -2.86 -5.74
C ARG A 494 20.39 -4.02 -6.10
N VAL A 495 19.98 -4.11 -7.36
CA VAL A 495 19.22 -5.23 -7.94
C VAL A 495 19.79 -5.50 -9.33
N GLY A 496 20.57 -6.58 -9.49
CA GLY A 496 21.31 -6.85 -10.73
C GLY A 496 22.21 -5.67 -11.09
N ASP A 497 22.01 -5.12 -12.29
CA ASP A 497 22.70 -3.92 -12.79
C ASP A 497 21.86 -2.64 -12.65
N ARG A 498 21.01 -2.55 -11.62
CA ARG A 498 20.26 -1.33 -11.27
C ARG A 498 20.48 -0.93 -9.81
N ILE A 499 20.48 0.38 -9.55
CA ILE A 499 20.32 0.96 -8.21
C ILE A 499 18.92 1.58 -8.13
N VAL A 500 18.11 1.13 -7.18
CA VAL A 500 16.69 1.49 -7.03
C VAL A 500 16.33 1.78 -5.58
N GLY A 501 15.37 2.68 -5.36
CA GLY A 501 14.80 2.96 -4.04
C GLY A 501 14.32 4.40 -3.88
N ILE A 502 14.14 4.84 -2.64
CA ILE A 502 13.73 6.20 -2.30
C ILE A 502 14.77 6.82 -1.35
N THR A 503 15.14 8.07 -1.61
CA THR A 503 15.99 8.93 -0.78
C THR A 503 15.16 10.12 -0.26
N PRO A 504 14.49 9.98 0.90
CA PRO A 504 13.72 11.06 1.51
C PRO A 504 14.57 12.30 1.79
N LEU A 505 14.11 13.49 1.37
CA LEU A 505 14.79 14.77 1.60
C LEU A 505 14.15 15.61 2.73
N PHE A 506 12.87 15.37 3.03
CA PHE A 506 12.06 16.22 3.93
C PHE A 506 11.45 15.43 5.10
N SER A 507 12.24 14.50 5.66
CA SER A 507 11.87 13.65 6.80
C SER A 507 11.97 14.38 8.15
N GLY A 508 11.31 13.81 9.16
CA GLY A 508 11.46 14.25 10.55
C GLY A 508 12.73 13.70 11.22
N PRO A 509 12.95 14.00 12.52
CA PRO A 509 14.18 13.67 13.25
C PRO A 509 14.23 12.23 13.81
N ASP A 510 13.23 11.40 13.55
CA ASP A 510 13.11 10.02 14.03
C ASP A 510 13.42 9.05 12.88
N ALA A 511 14.56 8.37 12.93
CA ALA A 511 15.02 7.47 11.85
C ALA A 511 14.20 6.17 11.69
N SER A 512 13.13 5.97 12.48
CA SER A 512 12.11 4.95 12.18
C SER A 512 10.97 5.48 11.30
N GLU A 513 10.93 6.78 11.04
CA GLU A 513 9.97 7.52 10.20
C GLU A 513 10.68 8.18 9.01
N ALA A 514 10.04 8.18 7.85
CA ALA A 514 10.50 8.88 6.66
C ALA A 514 9.33 9.57 5.95
N THR A 515 9.57 10.75 5.39
CA THR A 515 8.58 11.47 4.57
C THR A 515 8.89 11.26 3.10
N TRP A 516 7.98 10.60 2.38
CA TRP A 516 7.99 10.58 0.91
C TRP A 516 7.10 11.71 0.42
N SER A 517 7.69 12.66 -0.31
CA SER A 517 7.01 13.84 -0.86
C SER A 517 6.45 13.49 -2.24
N ARG A 518 5.13 13.62 -2.45
CA ARG A 518 4.51 13.35 -3.75
C ARG A 518 4.35 14.59 -4.63
N THR A 519 4.25 15.78 -4.01
CA THR A 519 3.95 17.06 -4.64
C THR A 519 4.89 18.17 -4.17
N GLY A 520 4.94 19.28 -4.91
CA GLY A 520 5.64 20.51 -4.50
C GLY A 520 7.17 20.44 -4.44
N VAL A 521 7.79 19.34 -4.86
CA VAL A 521 9.26 19.14 -4.87
C VAL A 521 9.79 19.12 -6.30
N THR A 522 10.79 19.97 -6.59
CA THR A 522 11.54 19.98 -7.85
C THR A 522 13.03 19.99 -7.58
N GLY A 523 13.85 19.37 -8.43
CA GLY A 523 15.28 19.24 -8.19
C GLY A 523 15.96 18.25 -9.13
N SER A 524 17.01 17.59 -8.66
CA SER A 524 17.74 16.58 -9.45
C SER A 524 18.27 15.44 -8.59
N ALA A 525 18.51 14.29 -9.23
CA ALA A 525 19.31 13.21 -8.71
C ALA A 525 20.37 12.82 -9.75
N THR A 526 21.61 12.63 -9.33
CA THR A 526 22.76 12.28 -10.18
C THR A 526 23.58 11.19 -9.51
N LEU A 527 23.70 10.04 -10.18
CA LEU A 527 24.61 8.97 -9.81
C LEU A 527 25.90 9.07 -10.63
N SER A 528 27.04 9.05 -9.93
CA SER A 528 28.38 9.04 -10.52
C SER A 528 29.20 7.88 -9.96
N ARG A 529 30.21 7.44 -10.72
CA ARG A 529 31.23 6.47 -10.30
C ARG A 529 32.60 7.04 -10.61
N ASP A 530 33.51 7.01 -9.64
CA ASP A 530 34.86 7.61 -9.76
C ASP A 530 34.89 9.07 -10.29
N GLY A 531 33.80 9.82 -10.06
CA GLY A 531 33.62 11.21 -10.54
C GLY A 531 33.08 11.35 -11.96
N VAL A 532 32.76 10.25 -12.65
CA VAL A 532 32.08 10.23 -13.95
C VAL A 532 30.59 9.98 -13.75
N VAL A 533 29.72 10.81 -14.34
CA VAL A 533 28.26 10.61 -14.26
C VAL A 533 27.86 9.33 -15.00
N VAL A 534 27.11 8.47 -14.29
CA VAL A 534 26.52 7.23 -14.83
C VAL A 534 25.07 7.49 -15.29
N GLY A 535 24.34 8.35 -14.57
CA GLY A 535 23.01 8.80 -14.98
C GLY A 535 22.48 9.93 -14.09
N SER A 536 21.49 10.66 -14.58
CA SER A 536 20.79 11.71 -13.84
C SER A 536 19.33 11.86 -14.28
N HIS A 537 18.48 12.36 -13.39
CA HIS A 537 17.08 12.73 -13.68
C HIS A 537 16.61 13.90 -12.82
N THR A 538 15.55 14.57 -13.27
CA THR A 538 14.91 15.71 -12.57
C THR A 538 13.47 15.40 -12.14
N ALA A 539 12.79 14.48 -12.82
CA ALA A 539 11.49 13.97 -12.39
C ALA A 539 11.63 13.21 -11.07
N ARG A 540 10.77 13.54 -10.09
CA ARG A 540 10.69 12.96 -8.73
C ARG A 540 12.07 12.68 -8.12
N PRO A 541 12.85 13.71 -7.72
CA PRO A 541 14.25 13.55 -7.32
C PRO A 541 14.45 12.66 -6.07
N GLU A 542 13.42 12.41 -5.26
CA GLU A 542 13.49 11.43 -4.17
C GLU A 542 13.43 9.96 -4.64
N SER A 543 12.96 9.66 -5.87
CA SER A 543 12.73 8.30 -6.38
C SER A 543 13.84 7.83 -7.33
N GLN A 544 14.74 6.99 -6.85
CA GLN A 544 15.95 6.57 -7.57
C GLN A 544 15.71 5.34 -8.46
N ASN A 545 16.16 5.41 -9.71
CA ASN A 545 16.19 4.27 -10.63
C ASN A 545 17.29 4.44 -11.69
N PHE A 546 18.51 4.02 -11.36
CA PHE A 546 19.67 4.09 -12.27
C PHE A 546 19.99 2.71 -12.83
N SER A 547 20.10 2.61 -14.15
CA SER A 547 20.73 1.47 -14.84
C SER A 547 22.25 1.66 -14.89
N LEU A 548 22.98 0.57 -14.71
CA LEU A 548 24.44 0.52 -14.66
C LEU A 548 24.98 -0.38 -15.78
N PRO A 549 26.28 -0.32 -16.11
CA PRO A 549 26.92 -1.31 -16.96
C PRO A 549 26.83 -2.73 -16.35
N ALA A 550 26.84 -3.75 -17.20
CA ALA A 550 26.75 -5.14 -16.74
C ALA A 550 27.96 -5.53 -15.88
N ASN A 551 27.70 -6.07 -14.68
CA ASN A 551 28.70 -6.43 -13.68
C ASN A 551 29.49 -5.24 -13.08
N ASP A 552 28.95 -4.02 -13.12
CA ASP A 552 29.67 -2.84 -12.65
C ASP A 552 29.79 -2.78 -11.12
N ALA A 553 31.02 -2.67 -10.59
CA ALA A 553 31.34 -2.64 -9.16
C ALA A 553 32.29 -1.49 -8.81
N GLY A 554 32.12 -0.84 -7.65
CA GLY A 554 33.07 0.16 -7.14
C GLY A 554 32.45 1.25 -6.25
N ASP A 555 33.21 2.33 -6.08
CA ASP A 555 32.82 3.55 -5.38
C ASP A 555 31.84 4.39 -6.22
N TYR A 556 30.62 4.56 -5.71
CA TYR A 556 29.61 5.46 -6.28
C TYR A 556 29.42 6.71 -5.41
N THR A 557 29.13 7.82 -6.07
CA THR A 557 28.59 9.04 -5.46
C THR A 557 27.17 9.24 -5.95
N LEU A 558 26.19 9.27 -5.03
CA LEU A 558 24.81 9.67 -5.32
C LEU A 558 24.57 11.05 -4.73
N ALA A 559 24.34 12.05 -5.58
CA ALA A 559 23.94 13.39 -5.18
C ALA A 559 22.45 13.59 -5.50
N VAL A 560 21.67 14.03 -4.51
CA VAL A 560 20.23 14.30 -4.64
C VAL A 560 19.93 15.67 -4.03
N GLU A 561 19.14 16.48 -4.73
CA GLU A 561 18.72 17.81 -4.30
C GLU A 561 17.24 18.04 -4.59
N GLY A 562 16.60 18.85 -3.75
CA GLY A 562 15.23 19.29 -3.93
C GLY A 562 15.03 20.70 -3.36
N THR A 563 14.29 21.52 -4.09
CA THR A 563 13.56 22.67 -3.56
C THR A 563 12.11 22.27 -3.33
N ARG A 564 11.48 22.84 -2.30
CA ARG A 564 10.11 22.50 -1.92
C ARG A 564 9.28 23.76 -1.71
N SER A 565 8.09 23.79 -2.32
CA SER A 565 7.08 24.82 -2.12
C SER A 565 5.73 24.12 -1.95
N VAL A 566 5.15 24.21 -0.75
CA VAL A 566 3.85 23.63 -0.39
C VAL A 566 3.13 24.58 0.57
N PRO A 567 1.79 24.71 0.51
CA PRO A 567 1.08 25.67 1.35
C PRO A 567 1.14 25.31 2.85
N TRP A 568 1.37 24.04 3.21
CA TRP A 568 1.28 23.52 4.59
C TRP A 568 2.60 23.50 5.38
N SER A 569 3.72 23.97 4.83
CA SER A 569 5.04 23.96 5.53
C SER A 569 6.05 24.93 4.92
N ASP A 570 6.44 25.95 5.67
CA ASP A 570 7.58 26.82 5.38
C ASP A 570 8.96 26.18 5.72
N LEU A 571 8.94 25.01 6.38
CA LEU A 571 10.12 24.25 6.75
C LEU A 571 10.59 23.32 5.64
N GLY A 572 11.90 23.18 5.49
CA GLY A 572 12.51 22.36 4.45
C GLY A 572 12.35 22.95 3.05
N SER A 573 12.45 24.28 2.89
CA SER A 573 12.31 24.95 1.58
C SER A 573 13.33 24.49 0.53
N SER A 574 14.47 23.95 0.98
CA SER A 574 15.35 23.10 0.16
C SER A 574 16.13 22.12 1.02
N ALA A 575 16.42 20.95 0.47
CA ALA A 575 17.32 19.97 1.07
C ALA A 575 18.18 19.29 -0.01
N SER A 576 19.37 18.84 0.39
CA SER A 576 20.22 18.00 -0.46
C SER A 576 21.02 17.02 0.37
N ALA A 577 21.41 15.91 -0.26
CA ALA A 577 22.27 14.89 0.30
C ALA A 577 23.21 14.32 -0.78
N GLU A 578 24.49 14.27 -0.47
CA GLU A 578 25.52 13.61 -1.27
C GLU A 578 26.07 12.43 -0.45
N TRP A 579 25.89 11.22 -0.98
CA TRP A 579 26.40 9.98 -0.41
C TRP A 579 27.57 9.45 -1.23
N ARG A 580 28.63 8.96 -0.55
CA ARG A 580 29.60 8.03 -1.13
C ARG A 580 29.40 6.66 -0.50
N PHE A 581 29.37 5.61 -1.31
CA PHE A 581 29.27 4.22 -0.88
C PHE A 581 29.92 3.27 -1.90
N HIS A 582 30.36 2.10 -1.44
CA HIS A 582 30.75 1.00 -2.33
C HIS A 582 29.52 0.17 -2.74
N SER A 583 29.49 -0.34 -3.97
CA SER A 583 28.43 -1.26 -4.42
C SER A 583 28.97 -2.29 -5.42
N GLU A 584 28.48 -3.52 -5.31
CA GLU A 584 28.84 -4.65 -6.19
C GLU A 584 27.56 -5.25 -6.79
N PRO A 585 27.60 -5.84 -8.00
CA PRO A 585 26.47 -6.53 -8.60
C PRO A 585 25.95 -7.66 -7.70
N SER A 586 24.63 -7.79 -7.61
CA SER A 586 23.99 -8.86 -6.84
C SER A 586 22.74 -9.37 -7.53
N ALA A 587 22.60 -10.69 -7.61
CA ALA A 587 21.41 -11.36 -8.14
C ALA A 587 20.19 -11.19 -7.20
N SER A 588 20.40 -10.81 -5.94
CA SER A 588 19.35 -10.53 -4.97
C SER A 588 19.32 -9.06 -4.58
N ARG A 589 18.13 -8.57 -4.19
CA ARG A 589 17.94 -7.19 -3.74
C ARG A 589 18.77 -6.92 -2.48
N THR A 590 19.85 -6.14 -2.65
CA THR A 590 20.89 -5.94 -1.64
C THR A 590 20.88 -4.46 -1.20
N PRO A 591 20.54 -4.12 0.05
CA PRO A 591 20.56 -2.74 0.54
C PRO A 591 21.95 -2.10 0.42
N LEU A 592 21.98 -0.80 0.14
CA LEU A 592 23.21 -0.01 0.08
C LEU A 592 23.63 0.51 1.47
N ASP A 593 24.94 0.68 1.67
CA ASP A 593 25.58 1.16 2.91
C ASP A 593 25.46 2.69 3.08
N LEU A 594 24.25 3.22 2.93
CA LEU A 594 23.97 4.64 3.12
C LEU A 594 23.91 5.03 4.60
N GLN A 595 24.51 6.18 4.92
CA GLN A 595 24.41 6.87 6.20
C GLN A 595 23.46 8.08 6.08
N VAL A 596 22.76 8.42 7.14
CA VAL A 596 22.09 9.73 7.29
C VAL A 596 22.29 10.26 8.70
N VAL A 597 22.34 11.59 8.83
CA VAL A 597 22.62 12.25 10.11
C VAL A 597 21.33 12.86 10.64
N GLY A 598 20.67 12.15 11.56
CA GLY A 598 19.50 12.64 12.27
C GLY A 598 19.88 13.77 13.23
N MET A 599 18.98 14.72 13.42
CA MET A 599 19.17 15.84 14.35
C MET A 599 17.87 16.17 15.09
N SER A 600 17.91 16.16 16.43
CA SER A 600 16.80 16.58 17.28
C SER A 600 17.20 17.77 18.17
N ALA A 601 16.22 18.63 18.49
CA ALA A 601 16.46 19.86 19.27
C ALA A 601 15.39 20.00 20.37
N SER A 602 15.83 20.11 21.63
CA SER A 602 15.01 19.88 22.83
C SER A 602 13.75 20.74 22.98
N GLY A 603 13.74 21.95 22.41
CA GLY A 603 12.63 22.89 22.50
C GLY A 603 11.82 23.04 21.21
N VAL A 604 12.12 22.31 20.13
CA VAL A 604 11.32 22.35 18.90
C VAL A 604 9.99 21.65 19.16
N LYS A 605 8.89 22.39 18.97
CA LYS A 605 7.50 21.90 19.03
C LYS A 605 6.74 22.48 17.86
N ASN A 606 6.05 21.61 17.12
CA ASN A 606 5.23 21.99 15.97
C ASN A 606 5.99 22.90 14.99
N GLY A 607 7.17 22.45 14.56
CA GLY A 607 8.08 23.21 13.69
C GLY A 607 8.97 24.27 14.35
N TYR A 608 8.63 24.80 15.53
CA TYR A 608 9.29 25.97 16.12
C TYR A 608 9.94 25.72 17.48
N ALA A 609 11.16 26.23 17.68
CA ALA A 609 11.78 26.45 19.00
C ALA A 609 11.67 27.93 19.43
N SER A 610 12.14 28.28 20.64
CA SER A 610 12.23 29.70 21.01
C SER A 610 13.60 30.30 20.69
N ALA A 611 13.59 31.46 20.01
CA ALA A 611 14.77 32.27 19.71
C ALA A 611 15.54 32.72 20.96
N ARG A 612 14.87 32.78 22.12
CA ARG A 612 15.42 33.34 23.37
C ARG A 612 16.03 32.31 24.31
N MET A 613 15.78 31.01 24.07
CA MET A 613 16.20 29.93 24.96
C MET A 613 17.26 29.06 24.27
N PRO A 614 18.39 28.73 24.94
CA PRO A 614 19.36 27.79 24.39
C PRO A 614 18.74 26.42 24.13
N GLN A 615 19.08 25.82 22.99
CA GLN A 615 18.55 24.53 22.56
C GLN A 615 19.60 23.44 22.71
N VAL A 616 19.28 22.37 23.45
CA VAL A 616 20.11 21.16 23.46
C VAL A 616 19.84 20.42 22.17
N VAL A 617 20.86 20.33 21.32
CA VAL A 617 20.80 19.62 20.04
C VAL A 617 21.52 18.29 20.19
N THR A 618 20.84 17.23 19.79
CA THR A 618 21.44 15.90 19.59
C THR A 618 21.58 15.65 18.10
N VAL A 619 22.70 15.05 17.71
CA VAL A 619 22.99 14.59 16.36
C VAL A 619 23.30 13.09 16.45
N ASP A 620 22.66 12.26 15.65
CA ASP A 620 22.82 10.80 15.63
C ASP A 620 23.07 10.31 14.20
N VAL A 621 24.04 9.42 13.98
CA VAL A 621 24.24 8.78 12.67
C VAL A 621 23.42 7.49 12.60
N HIS A 622 22.66 7.35 11.52
CA HIS A 622 21.83 6.18 11.22
C HIS A 622 22.28 5.54 9.91
N ARG A 623 22.10 4.22 9.77
CA ARG A 623 22.53 3.43 8.61
C ARG A 623 21.40 2.57 8.06
N GLN A 624 21.47 2.25 6.79
CA GLN A 624 20.53 1.33 6.12
C GLN A 624 21.13 -0.08 5.89
N GLY A 625 22.43 -0.14 5.59
CA GLY A 625 23.20 -1.36 5.31
C GLY A 625 24.07 -1.80 6.50
N ALA A 626 25.35 -2.05 6.25
CA ALA A 626 26.31 -2.54 7.23
C ALA A 626 26.55 -1.57 8.41
N GLU A 627 26.76 -2.12 9.60
CA GLU A 627 27.16 -1.35 10.78
C GLU A 627 28.67 -1.09 10.81
N THR A 628 29.04 0.17 10.67
CA THR A 628 30.42 0.67 10.56
C THR A 628 30.70 1.69 11.68
N ALA A 629 31.95 1.99 12.01
CA ALA A 629 32.22 2.96 13.07
C ALA A 629 32.39 4.36 12.49
N THR A 630 31.51 5.33 12.81
CA THR A 630 31.70 6.70 12.35
C THR A 630 33.07 7.23 12.80
N ARG A 631 33.85 7.79 11.87
CA ARG A 631 35.16 8.40 12.15
C ARG A 631 35.09 9.91 12.16
N LYS A 632 34.31 10.51 11.25
CA LYS A 632 34.07 11.97 11.18
C LYS A 632 32.59 12.26 11.37
N LEU A 633 32.27 13.30 12.15
CA LEU A 633 30.93 13.85 12.29
C LEU A 633 31.05 15.38 12.41
N SER A 634 30.22 16.15 11.72
CA SER A 634 30.23 17.61 11.83
C SER A 634 28.85 18.24 11.64
N LEU A 635 28.64 19.38 12.31
CA LEU A 635 27.47 20.25 12.17
C LEU A 635 27.95 21.67 11.83
N LYS A 636 27.28 22.29 10.87
CA LYS A 636 27.24 23.74 10.68
C LYS A 636 25.79 24.23 10.75
N VAL A 637 25.60 25.44 11.24
CA VAL A 637 24.31 26.14 11.24
C VAL A 637 24.40 27.43 10.44
N SER A 638 23.27 27.83 9.88
CA SER A 638 23.00 29.09 9.19
C SER A 638 21.70 29.68 9.78
N TYR A 639 21.63 31.01 9.81
CA TYR A 639 20.46 31.78 10.26
C TYR A 639 19.97 32.75 9.16
N ASP A 640 20.44 32.53 7.94
CA ASP A 640 20.37 33.38 6.74
C ASP A 640 20.13 32.51 5.50
N ASP A 641 19.20 31.53 5.63
CA ASP A 641 18.78 30.58 4.60
C ASP A 641 19.89 29.90 3.77
N GLY A 642 21.08 29.77 4.36
CA GLY A 642 22.23 29.08 3.79
C GLY A 642 23.32 29.98 3.21
N GLU A 643 23.21 31.31 3.33
CA GLU A 643 24.24 32.24 2.85
C GLU A 643 25.56 32.11 3.66
N THR A 644 25.50 32.07 4.99
CA THR A 644 26.71 31.92 5.84
C THR A 644 26.61 30.74 6.82
N TRP A 645 27.75 30.06 7.04
CA TRP A 645 27.78 28.77 7.74
C TRP A 645 28.75 28.75 8.91
N VAL A 646 28.22 28.80 10.13
CA VAL A 646 28.97 28.71 11.38
C VAL A 646 29.17 27.24 11.76
N LYS A 647 30.43 26.79 11.92
CA LYS A 647 30.73 25.44 12.40
C LYS A 647 30.47 25.34 13.91
N VAL A 648 29.69 24.33 14.31
CA VAL A 648 29.32 24.10 15.71
C VAL A 648 30.25 23.06 16.36
N PRO A 649 30.79 23.30 17.56
CA PRO A 649 31.49 22.27 18.34
C PRO A 649 30.52 21.16 18.78
N LEU A 650 30.95 19.91 18.66
CA LEU A 650 30.17 18.73 19.05
C LEU A 650 30.89 17.97 20.18
N LEU A 651 30.19 17.70 21.29
CA LEU A 651 30.62 16.72 22.28
C LEU A 651 30.12 15.35 21.80
N ARG A 652 31.04 14.44 21.47
CA ARG A 652 30.74 13.23 20.70
C ARG A 652 31.06 11.95 21.48
N ASP A 653 30.18 10.96 21.35
CA ASP A 653 30.34 9.60 21.84
C ASP A 653 29.85 8.61 20.77
N GLY A 654 30.78 7.82 20.21
CA GLY A 654 30.50 6.93 19.08
C GLY A 654 29.83 7.66 17.90
N ASP A 655 28.66 7.17 17.49
CA ASP A 655 27.85 7.71 16.40
C ASP A 655 26.95 8.88 16.81
N ARG A 656 26.91 9.22 18.11
CA ARG A 656 26.08 10.27 18.70
C ARG A 656 26.90 11.48 19.08
N ALA A 657 26.31 12.66 18.99
CA ALA A 657 26.87 13.90 19.52
C ALA A 657 25.79 14.80 20.13
N VAL A 658 26.22 15.64 21.07
CA VAL A 658 25.39 16.65 21.71
C VAL A 658 26.09 18.01 21.63
N THR A 659 25.30 19.07 21.48
CA THR A 659 25.76 20.46 21.55
C THR A 659 24.64 21.36 22.09
N VAL A 660 24.96 22.63 22.36
CA VAL A 660 23.98 23.64 22.77
C VAL A 660 24.05 24.80 21.80
N LEU A 661 22.94 25.05 21.10
CA LEU A 661 22.80 26.23 20.25
C LEU A 661 22.24 27.39 21.06
N THR A 662 22.76 28.59 20.79
CA THR A 662 22.15 29.87 21.16
C THR A 662 21.98 30.65 19.86
N HIS A 663 20.80 31.24 19.66
CA HIS A 663 20.42 31.83 18.39
C HIS A 663 20.60 33.36 18.40
N PRO A 664 20.77 34.00 17.23
CA PRO A 664 20.52 35.44 17.07
C PRO A 664 19.08 35.76 17.50
N ARG A 665 18.83 37.00 17.95
CA ARG A 665 17.50 37.39 18.48
C ARG A 665 16.46 37.68 17.40
N ASP A 666 16.96 37.78 16.18
CA ASP A 666 16.38 38.22 14.92
C ASP A 666 16.42 37.10 13.86
N ALA A 667 16.94 35.91 14.22
CA ALA A 667 16.87 34.73 13.37
C ALA A 667 15.47 34.11 13.43
N GLU A 668 14.82 33.97 12.28
CA GLU A 668 13.50 33.34 12.14
C GLU A 668 13.56 31.82 11.92
N PHE A 669 14.68 31.34 11.35
CA PHE A 669 14.89 29.93 11.00
C PHE A 669 16.30 29.46 11.33
N VAL A 670 16.46 28.14 11.44
CA VAL A 670 17.77 27.48 11.52
C VAL A 670 17.94 26.54 10.34
N SER A 671 18.92 26.84 9.51
CA SER A 671 19.37 26.01 8.39
C SER A 671 20.58 25.20 8.83
N VAL A 672 20.69 23.94 8.40
CA VAL A 672 21.72 22.99 8.89
C VAL A 672 22.51 22.38 7.74
N ARG A 673 23.80 22.14 7.98
CA ARG A 673 24.64 21.29 7.13
C ARG A 673 25.38 20.30 8.01
N LEU A 674 25.08 19.02 7.81
CA LEU A 674 25.60 17.90 8.57
C LEU A 674 26.48 17.04 7.67
N SER A 675 27.49 16.38 8.23
CA SER A 675 28.22 15.34 7.51
C SER A 675 28.79 14.27 8.41
N ALA A 676 28.79 13.04 7.93
CA ALA A 676 29.39 11.87 8.57
C ALA A 676 30.27 11.09 7.59
N ALA A 677 31.25 10.37 8.11
CA ALA A 677 32.01 9.37 7.35
C ALA A 677 32.56 8.29 8.29
N ASP A 678 32.58 7.04 7.84
CA ASP A 678 32.98 5.87 8.63
C ASP A 678 34.44 5.43 8.35
N ASP A 679 34.77 4.17 8.67
CA ASP A 679 36.03 3.50 8.36
C ASP A 679 35.97 2.45 7.24
N ALA A 680 34.78 2.16 6.69
CA ALA A 680 34.63 1.39 5.45
C ALA A 680 34.88 2.26 4.20
N GLY A 681 34.70 3.58 4.33
CA GLY A 681 34.85 4.57 3.25
C GLY A 681 33.56 5.29 2.90
N ASN A 682 32.42 4.86 3.46
CA ASN A 682 31.13 5.46 3.21
C ASN A 682 31.05 6.84 3.87
N ALA A 683 30.40 7.79 3.21
CA ALA A 683 30.23 9.15 3.71
C ALA A 683 28.89 9.75 3.28
N VAL A 684 28.42 10.72 4.05
CA VAL A 684 27.28 11.58 3.70
C VAL A 684 27.58 13.03 4.02
N THR A 685 27.20 13.94 3.12
CA THR A 685 27.05 15.38 3.42
C THR A 685 25.64 15.80 3.05
N GLN A 686 24.90 16.36 3.99
CA GLN A 686 23.51 16.77 3.81
C GLN A 686 23.31 18.23 4.22
N THR A 687 22.45 18.95 3.52
CA THR A 687 22.03 20.33 3.83
C THR A 687 20.51 20.38 3.92
N THR A 688 19.97 21.19 4.83
CA THR A 688 18.54 21.53 4.85
C THR A 688 18.36 22.99 5.22
N ILE A 689 17.66 23.73 4.36
CA ILE A 689 17.29 25.12 4.54
C ILE A 689 15.95 25.17 5.28
N ARG A 690 15.85 26.04 6.29
CA ARG A 690 14.71 26.12 7.24
C ARG A 690 14.37 24.76 7.86
N SER A 691 15.36 24.11 8.49
CA SER A 691 15.17 22.81 9.15
C SER A 691 14.22 22.91 10.35
N TYR A 692 14.23 24.03 11.08
CA TYR A 692 13.18 24.42 12.04
C TYR A 692 13.11 25.94 12.19
N GLY A 693 11.99 26.44 12.70
CA GLY A 693 11.75 27.87 12.94
C GLY A 693 12.05 28.31 14.38
N LEU A 694 12.09 29.62 14.61
CA LEU A 694 12.37 30.28 15.89
C LEU A 694 11.31 31.36 16.21
N ARG A 695 10.92 31.51 17.48
CA ARG A 695 9.99 32.55 17.98
C ARG A 695 10.15 32.96 19.46
#